data_AF-A0AAD6AH15-F1
#
_entry.id   AF-A0AAD6AH15-F1
#
_cell.length_a   1.000
_cell.length_b   1.000
_cell.length_c   1.000
_cell.angle_alpha   90.00
_cell.angle_beta   90.00
_cell.angle_gamma   90.00
#
_symmetry.space_group_name_H-M   'P 1'
#
loop_
_entity.id
_entity.type
_entity.pdbx_description
1 polymer ?
#
loop_
_entity_poly.entity_id
_entity_poly.type
_entity_poly.pdbx_seq_one_letter_code
_entity_poly.pdbx_strand_id
1 'polypeptide(L)'
;MLFTDGGEERAEEIFKKYPKQAVRIFTFSVGQHNYDKGPIQWMACANKGYYYEIPSIGAIRINTQEYLDVLGRPMVKAERKAKQVQWTNVYLDALELGLVITGTLPVFNKTNTGSKKSQNQLILGVMAIDVSLEDIKNLTPRFTFGPNGYYFAIDPNGYVLLHPNLQPLTAKFHEPVTLDFLDAELENEIKVEIRKKMIDGNTGSHTISTLVKSQDERYIDASQRTYTFAPVKGTDYSLALVLPNHSLHYIRSNIADTITQAKFSESLMADKFDEYGYTFIAPRVYCTDLKPPDKNKNKNNTEFLVEFNDYIDTKTPNNDMCNVELVNRLLLDAGITSTLIKHWKGTNVQPGVVARFVATDGGITRVFRKSAGLDWQEEAETYESSFYKRSLDNDLYIFTPTPYLSKENSTDDTVLVSKAVNINVDGIALKPAVVGIKLDIGAWMTSFINTTQKINCNDEICGCQRNDVYVDCVLLDDGGFLVMSNRDEHIDQIGRFFGGMDPILMFNLVNSSLFTFKKTFDYQSLCDPEKEIKGAAGLRSVYVPTIADILNLGWFATAAAWSILQQLLVSITFPNFLNAAEIDEELSDARLKEVCITEQTQYYFETNNLSFRGTIDCENCTRLYHAEKLPNTNLVFIISDAKLTCSSCDTKPLIQDEQKCILLPSTAIIWRRT
;
A
#
# COMPACT_ATOMS: atom_id res chain seq x y z
N MET A 1 -4.31 31.62 -22.29
CA MET A 1 -5.72 31.64 -22.74
C MET A 1 -6.44 32.70 -21.92
N LEU A 2 -7.39 33.43 -22.49
CA LEU A 2 -8.12 34.50 -21.80
C LEU A 2 -9.60 34.13 -21.73
N PHE A 3 -10.17 34.09 -20.53
CA PHE A 3 -11.61 33.93 -20.29
C PHE A 3 -12.20 35.29 -19.92
N THR A 4 -13.20 35.73 -20.67
CA THR A 4 -13.83 37.05 -20.51
C THR A 4 -15.24 37.00 -21.09
N ASP A 5 -16.13 37.89 -20.67
CA ASP A 5 -17.41 38.11 -21.34
C ASP A 5 -17.17 38.92 -22.63
N GLY A 6 -16.57 40.10 -22.57
CA GLY A 6 -16.18 40.86 -23.74
C GLY A 6 -15.07 41.86 -23.46
N GLY A 7 -14.69 42.63 -24.48
CA GLY A 7 -13.66 43.65 -24.31
C GLY A 7 -13.84 44.76 -25.31
N GLU A 8 -13.68 46.01 -24.86
CA GLU A 8 -13.71 47.19 -25.73
C GLU A 8 -12.32 47.48 -26.32
N GLU A 9 -11.26 47.20 -25.57
CA GLU A 9 -9.87 47.44 -25.98
C GLU A 9 -9.20 46.20 -26.58
N ARG A 10 -8.41 46.40 -27.65
CA ARG A 10 -7.63 45.35 -28.31
C ARG A 10 -6.25 45.09 -27.70
N ALA A 11 -5.81 45.93 -26.75
CA ALA A 11 -4.49 45.85 -26.13
C ALA A 11 -3.32 45.71 -27.14
N GLU A 12 -3.40 46.42 -28.28
CA GLU A 12 -2.44 46.24 -29.38
C GLU A 12 -1.00 46.56 -28.99
N GLU A 13 -0.81 47.52 -28.08
CA GLU A 13 0.51 47.95 -27.61
C GLU A 13 1.25 46.81 -26.88
N ILE A 14 0.50 45.98 -26.15
CA ILE A 14 1.04 44.82 -25.44
C ILE A 14 1.54 43.78 -26.44
N PHE A 15 0.75 43.45 -27.46
CA PHE A 15 1.16 42.51 -28.51
C PHE A 15 2.26 43.07 -29.43
N LYS A 16 2.42 44.40 -29.49
CA LYS A 16 3.56 45.04 -30.18
C LYS A 16 4.84 44.96 -29.35
N LYS A 17 4.76 45.01 -28.02
CA LYS A 17 5.89 44.99 -27.08
C LYS A 17 6.46 43.58 -26.85
N TYR A 18 5.60 42.56 -26.75
CA TYR A 18 6.00 41.16 -26.53
C TYR A 18 6.20 40.42 -27.87
N PRO A 19 7.04 39.36 -27.93
CA PRO A 19 7.45 38.74 -29.20
C PRO A 19 6.27 38.17 -29.99
N LYS A 20 6.03 38.76 -31.17
CA LYS A 20 4.79 38.64 -31.98
C LYS A 20 4.37 37.25 -32.47
N GLN A 21 5.13 36.17 -32.25
CA GLN A 21 4.85 34.89 -32.93
C GLN A 21 5.22 33.61 -32.16
N ALA A 22 5.80 33.72 -30.96
CA ALA A 22 6.11 32.55 -30.13
C ALA A 22 4.90 32.06 -29.32
N VAL A 23 4.03 32.99 -28.92
CA VAL A 23 2.87 32.73 -28.06
C VAL A 23 1.60 32.69 -28.89
N ARG A 24 0.73 31.71 -28.62
CA ARG A 24 -0.63 31.65 -29.20
C ARG A 24 -1.64 32.12 -28.16
N ILE A 25 -2.60 32.93 -28.59
CA ILE A 25 -3.63 33.49 -27.71
C ILE A 25 -4.99 32.94 -28.10
N PHE A 26 -5.59 32.19 -27.18
CA PHE A 26 -6.97 31.73 -27.28
C PHE A 26 -7.86 32.59 -26.41
N THR A 27 -8.96 33.06 -26.96
CA THR A 27 -9.94 33.91 -26.26
C THR A 27 -11.27 33.15 -26.13
N PHE A 28 -11.81 33.14 -24.91
CA PHE A 28 -13.06 32.46 -24.54
C PHE A 28 -14.07 33.51 -24.07
N SER A 29 -15.18 33.61 -24.79
CA SER A 29 -16.35 34.44 -24.44
C SER A 29 -17.26 33.62 -23.54
N VAL A 30 -17.43 33.98 -22.27
CA VAL A 30 -18.15 33.16 -21.28
C VAL A 30 -19.46 33.82 -20.86
N GLY A 31 -20.54 33.04 -20.85
CA GLY A 31 -21.86 33.46 -20.44
C GLY A 31 -22.67 34.14 -21.55
N GLN A 32 -23.93 34.45 -21.25
CA GLN A 32 -24.77 35.24 -22.12
C GLN A 32 -24.61 36.72 -21.77
N HIS A 33 -24.01 37.48 -22.68
CA HIS A 33 -23.77 38.90 -22.51
C HIS A 33 -23.91 39.64 -23.84
N ASN A 34 -24.11 40.95 -23.74
CA ASN A 34 -24.21 41.85 -24.91
C ASN A 34 -22.93 42.66 -25.15
N TYR A 35 -21.85 42.40 -24.40
CA TYR A 35 -20.56 43.06 -24.62
C TYR A 35 -19.98 42.74 -26.00
N ASP A 36 -19.20 43.68 -26.55
CA ASP A 36 -18.56 43.50 -27.85
C ASP A 36 -17.50 42.38 -27.80
N LYS A 37 -17.60 41.46 -28.76
CA LYS A 37 -16.71 40.32 -28.95
C LYS A 37 -15.64 40.61 -30.02
N GLY A 38 -15.75 41.71 -30.75
CA GLY A 38 -14.85 42.07 -31.83
C GLY A 38 -13.38 42.18 -31.40
N PRO A 39 -13.05 42.89 -30.31
CA PRO A 39 -11.68 43.01 -29.83
C PRO A 39 -11.05 41.67 -29.42
N ILE A 40 -11.79 40.81 -28.72
CA ILE A 40 -11.28 39.50 -28.28
C ILE A 40 -11.11 38.51 -29.44
N GLN A 41 -11.95 38.60 -30.48
CA GLN A 41 -11.76 37.84 -31.73
C GLN A 41 -10.51 38.32 -32.47
N TRP A 42 -10.30 39.65 -32.52
CA TRP A 42 -9.11 40.23 -33.12
C TRP A 42 -7.83 39.77 -32.41
N MET A 43 -7.82 39.72 -31.07
CA MET A 43 -6.68 39.22 -30.30
C MET A 43 -6.31 37.77 -30.66
N ALA A 44 -7.31 36.88 -30.80
CA ALA A 44 -7.06 35.49 -31.19
C ALA A 44 -6.53 35.38 -32.62
N CYS A 45 -7.14 36.11 -33.57
CA CYS A 45 -6.74 36.14 -34.98
C CYS A 45 -5.31 36.67 -35.16
N ALA A 46 -4.96 37.77 -34.49
CA ALA A 46 -3.63 38.39 -34.57
C ALA A 46 -2.52 37.46 -34.08
N ASN A 47 -2.81 36.59 -33.09
CA ASN A 47 -1.83 35.73 -32.43
C ASN A 47 -1.94 34.24 -32.83
N LYS A 48 -2.53 33.93 -34.00
CA LYS A 48 -2.65 32.56 -34.54
C LYS A 48 -3.27 31.55 -33.55
N GLY A 49 -4.16 32.02 -32.68
CA GLY A 49 -4.94 31.16 -31.78
C GLY A 49 -6.32 30.88 -32.35
N TYR A 50 -7.31 30.86 -31.46
CA TYR A 50 -8.71 30.61 -31.82
C TYR A 50 -9.66 31.26 -30.81
N TYR A 51 -10.88 31.51 -31.26
CA TYR A 51 -11.95 32.10 -30.47
C TYR A 51 -13.01 31.04 -30.17
N TYR A 52 -13.44 30.94 -28.92
CA TYR A 52 -14.48 30.02 -28.47
C TYR A 52 -15.56 30.76 -27.68
N GLU A 53 -16.80 30.30 -27.79
CA GLU A 53 -17.94 30.85 -27.04
C GLU A 53 -18.54 29.77 -26.13
N ILE A 54 -18.66 30.08 -24.84
CA ILE A 54 -19.19 29.20 -23.80
C ILE A 54 -20.46 29.84 -23.23
N PRO A 55 -21.63 29.63 -23.86
CA PRO A 55 -22.88 30.25 -23.41
C PRO A 55 -23.49 29.57 -22.18
N SER A 56 -23.14 28.30 -21.92
CA SER A 56 -23.74 27.48 -20.86
C SER A 56 -22.77 26.42 -20.35
N ILE A 57 -23.12 25.79 -19.22
CA ILE A 57 -22.32 24.73 -18.58
C ILE A 57 -22.11 23.54 -19.54
N GLY A 58 -23.13 23.18 -20.34
CA GLY A 58 -23.03 22.08 -21.31
C GLY A 58 -22.02 22.32 -22.43
N ALA A 59 -21.73 23.59 -22.74
CA ALA A 59 -20.76 23.98 -23.76
C ALA A 59 -19.31 24.00 -23.24
N ILE A 60 -19.08 23.93 -21.92
CA ILE A 60 -17.74 23.98 -21.33
C ILE A 60 -16.91 22.79 -21.83
N ARG A 61 -17.43 21.56 -21.68
CA ARG A 61 -16.68 20.32 -21.96
C ARG A 61 -16.13 20.25 -23.38
N ILE A 62 -16.87 20.74 -24.37
CA ILE A 62 -16.50 20.67 -25.78
C ILE A 62 -15.47 21.78 -26.10
N ASN A 63 -15.81 23.03 -25.79
CA ASN A 63 -14.98 24.18 -26.16
C ASN A 63 -13.64 24.22 -25.41
N THR A 64 -13.57 23.71 -24.19
CA THR A 64 -12.30 23.68 -23.44
C THR A 64 -11.33 22.60 -23.93
N GLN A 65 -11.76 21.67 -24.78
CA GLN A 65 -10.91 20.61 -25.34
C GLN A 65 -10.48 20.90 -26.80
N GLU A 66 -11.27 21.67 -27.55
CA GLU A 66 -11.06 21.94 -28.99
C GLU A 66 -9.77 22.70 -29.32
N TYR A 67 -9.11 23.35 -28.36
CA TYR A 67 -7.85 24.06 -28.63
C TYR A 67 -6.73 23.12 -29.11
N LEU A 68 -6.82 21.82 -28.79
CA LEU A 68 -5.89 20.78 -29.23
C LEU A 68 -5.85 20.65 -30.77
N ASP A 69 -6.96 20.88 -31.46
CA ASP A 69 -7.01 20.85 -32.93
C ASP A 69 -6.12 21.93 -33.57
N VAL A 70 -5.99 23.07 -32.90
CA VAL A 70 -5.15 24.18 -33.35
C VAL A 70 -3.68 23.89 -33.03
N LEU A 71 -3.41 23.30 -31.87
CA LEU A 71 -2.07 22.88 -31.46
C LEU A 71 -1.54 21.70 -32.30
N GLY A 72 -2.41 20.83 -32.79
CA GLY A 72 -2.05 19.69 -33.64
C GLY A 72 -1.60 20.06 -35.07
N ARG A 73 -1.92 21.26 -35.58
CA ARG A 73 -1.62 21.65 -36.97
C ARG A 73 -0.14 21.56 -37.39
N PRO A 74 0.84 22.03 -36.58
CA PRO A 74 2.26 21.86 -36.90
C PRO A 74 2.70 20.39 -36.88
N MET A 75 2.10 19.58 -36.00
CA MET A 75 2.37 18.15 -35.90
C MET A 75 1.94 17.42 -37.18
N VAL A 76 0.76 17.74 -37.72
CA VAL A 76 0.28 17.18 -39.01
C VAL A 76 1.22 17.54 -40.16
N LYS A 77 1.74 18.78 -40.18
CA LYS A 77 2.69 19.24 -41.21
C LYS A 77 4.06 18.55 -41.14
N ALA A 78 4.48 18.09 -39.96
CA ALA A 78 5.74 17.36 -39.79
C ALA A 78 5.66 15.90 -40.29
N GLU A 79 4.45 15.43 -40.66
CA GLU A 79 4.16 14.12 -41.24
C GLU A 79 4.89 12.95 -40.54
N ARG A 80 5.90 12.35 -41.20
CA ARG A 80 6.59 11.15 -40.68
C ARG A 80 7.37 11.44 -39.39
N LYS A 81 7.91 12.65 -39.23
CA LYS A 81 8.71 12.99 -38.04
C LYS A 81 7.85 13.08 -36.77
N ALA A 82 6.57 13.39 -36.91
CA ALA A 82 5.62 13.49 -35.81
C ALA A 82 4.97 12.16 -35.44
N LYS A 83 5.15 11.10 -36.24
CA LYS A 83 4.61 9.77 -35.94
C LYS A 83 5.58 9.01 -35.04
N GLN A 84 5.62 9.41 -33.77
CA GLN A 84 6.33 8.70 -32.71
C GLN A 84 5.30 8.11 -31.75
N VAL A 85 5.55 6.89 -31.30
CA VAL A 85 4.71 6.27 -30.26
C VAL A 85 5.05 6.97 -28.95
N GLN A 86 4.02 7.46 -28.27
CA GLN A 86 4.15 8.03 -26.93
C GLN A 86 3.33 7.20 -25.96
N TRP A 87 3.90 6.96 -24.79
CA TRP A 87 3.23 6.23 -23.72
C TRP A 87 2.63 7.21 -22.71
N THR A 88 1.44 6.91 -22.23
CA THR A 88 0.81 7.66 -21.14
C THR A 88 1.42 7.29 -19.79
N ASN A 89 1.17 8.13 -18.78
CA ASN A 89 1.36 7.73 -17.38
C ASN A 89 0.38 6.59 -17.03
N VAL A 90 0.61 5.94 -15.89
CA VAL A 90 -0.29 4.90 -15.36
C VAL A 90 -1.65 5.51 -15.01
N TYR A 91 -2.72 4.85 -15.44
CA TYR A 91 -4.09 5.22 -15.08
C TYR A 91 -4.99 3.98 -14.95
N LEU A 92 -6.15 4.15 -14.34
CA LEU A 92 -7.15 3.09 -14.21
C LEU A 92 -7.98 2.98 -15.49
N ASP A 93 -7.99 1.79 -16.10
CA ASP A 93 -8.76 1.57 -17.32
C ASP A 93 -10.27 1.80 -17.13
N ALA A 94 -10.90 2.40 -18.14
CA ALA A 94 -12.32 2.69 -18.16
C ALA A 94 -13.19 1.43 -18.25
N LEU A 95 -12.65 0.33 -18.79
CA LEU A 95 -13.31 -0.98 -18.83
C LEU A 95 -12.97 -1.85 -17.61
N GLU A 96 -12.40 -1.26 -16.56
CA GLU A 96 -12.08 -1.92 -15.28
C GLU A 96 -11.05 -3.06 -15.43
N LEU A 97 -10.14 -3.01 -16.43
CA LEU A 97 -9.01 -3.95 -16.57
C LEU A 97 -7.96 -3.80 -15.43
N GLY A 98 -7.94 -2.65 -14.76
CA GLY A 98 -6.97 -2.31 -13.72
C GLY A 98 -6.03 -1.18 -14.16
N LEU A 99 -4.81 -1.18 -13.63
CA LEU A 99 -3.80 -0.17 -13.96
C LEU A 99 -3.17 -0.48 -15.33
N VAL A 100 -3.22 0.49 -16.24
CA VAL A 100 -2.73 0.35 -17.62
C VAL A 100 -1.87 1.54 -18.04
N ILE A 101 -1.07 1.32 -19.08
CA ILE A 101 -0.44 2.37 -19.88
C ILE A 101 -0.88 2.23 -21.33
N THR A 102 -0.95 3.36 -22.05
CA THR A 102 -1.44 3.37 -23.42
C THR A 102 -0.39 3.92 -24.37
N GLY A 103 -0.05 3.12 -25.37
CA GLY A 103 0.77 3.55 -26.50
C GLY A 103 -0.09 4.27 -27.52
N THR A 104 0.17 5.56 -27.73
CA THR A 104 -0.62 6.42 -28.63
C THR A 104 0.11 6.76 -29.92
N LEU A 105 -0.63 6.86 -31.03
CA LEU A 105 -0.11 7.29 -32.33
C LEU A 105 -1.15 8.15 -33.08
N PRO A 106 -0.79 9.38 -33.52
CA PRO A 106 -1.72 10.23 -34.24
C PRO A 106 -1.94 9.79 -35.69
N VAL A 107 -3.21 9.83 -36.13
CA VAL A 107 -3.61 9.53 -37.51
C VAL A 107 -3.92 10.82 -38.24
N PHE A 108 -3.24 11.05 -39.36
CA PHE A 108 -3.38 12.27 -40.15
C PHE A 108 -4.30 12.08 -41.35
N ASN A 109 -5.12 13.08 -41.64
CA ASN A 109 -5.91 13.11 -42.85
C ASN A 109 -5.01 13.42 -44.06
N LYS A 110 -4.85 12.45 -44.97
CA LYS A 110 -4.03 12.58 -46.18
C LYS A 110 -4.85 12.76 -47.46
N THR A 111 -6.13 13.13 -47.34
CA THR A 111 -6.97 13.33 -48.53
C THR A 111 -6.38 14.44 -49.40
N ASN A 112 -5.92 14.05 -50.59
CA ASN A 112 -5.26 14.94 -51.53
C ASN A 112 -6.34 15.71 -52.30
N THR A 113 -6.97 16.70 -51.65
CA THR A 113 -7.82 17.64 -52.38
C THR A 113 -6.91 18.47 -53.27
N GLY A 114 -7.11 18.41 -54.59
CA GLY A 114 -6.29 19.10 -55.59
C GLY A 114 -6.01 20.58 -55.26
N SER A 115 -5.04 21.14 -55.98
CA SER A 115 -4.28 22.40 -55.80
C SER A 115 -5.00 23.71 -55.42
N LYS A 116 -6.30 23.71 -55.08
CA LYS A 116 -7.09 24.90 -54.71
C LYS A 116 -7.85 24.81 -53.37
N LYS A 117 -7.74 23.73 -52.59
CA LYS A 117 -8.34 23.67 -51.23
C LYS A 117 -7.26 23.63 -50.15
N SER A 118 -7.49 24.40 -49.08
CA SER A 118 -6.72 24.37 -47.84
C SER A 118 -6.46 22.91 -47.45
N GLN A 119 -5.19 22.49 -47.40
CA GLN A 119 -4.83 21.19 -46.85
C GLN A 119 -5.47 21.06 -45.46
N ASN A 120 -6.20 19.97 -45.22
CA ASN A 120 -6.80 19.70 -43.91
C ASN A 120 -5.66 19.41 -42.93
N GLN A 121 -5.27 20.43 -42.14
CA GLN A 121 -4.17 20.37 -41.17
C GLN A 121 -4.60 19.77 -39.83
N LEU A 122 -5.66 18.95 -39.82
CA LEU A 122 -6.21 18.33 -38.62
C LEU A 122 -5.87 16.85 -38.58
N ILE A 123 -5.80 16.33 -37.36
CA ILE A 123 -5.73 14.89 -37.12
C ILE A 123 -7.12 14.29 -37.37
N LEU A 124 -7.18 13.04 -37.84
CA LEU A 124 -8.43 12.27 -37.87
C LEU A 124 -8.80 11.76 -36.47
N GLY A 125 -7.77 11.48 -35.67
CA GLY A 125 -7.88 10.92 -34.33
C GLY A 125 -6.54 10.35 -33.88
N VAL A 126 -6.57 9.65 -32.75
CA VAL A 126 -5.42 8.97 -32.16
C VAL A 126 -5.73 7.48 -32.08
N MET A 127 -4.82 6.64 -32.54
CA MET A 127 -4.86 5.20 -32.30
C MET A 127 -4.14 4.91 -30.98
N ALA A 128 -4.69 3.98 -30.21
CA ALA A 128 -4.22 3.64 -28.88
C ALA A 128 -4.18 2.11 -28.73
N ILE A 129 -3.22 1.61 -27.95
CA ILE A 129 -3.18 0.23 -27.48
C ILE A 129 -2.80 0.23 -26.00
N ASP A 130 -3.57 -0.50 -25.21
CA ASP A 130 -3.36 -0.60 -23.78
C ASP A 130 -2.48 -1.79 -23.43
N VAL A 131 -1.62 -1.59 -22.45
CA VAL A 131 -0.77 -2.62 -21.85
C VAL A 131 -1.05 -2.63 -20.35
N SER A 132 -1.45 -3.78 -19.82
CA SER A 132 -1.69 -3.94 -18.39
C SER A 132 -0.37 -3.94 -17.63
N LEU A 133 -0.36 -3.34 -16.44
CA LEU A 133 0.80 -3.45 -15.54
C LEU A 133 1.03 -4.90 -15.08
N GLU A 134 0.00 -5.75 -15.10
CA GLU A 134 0.15 -7.19 -14.79
C GLU A 134 1.00 -7.91 -15.85
N ASP A 135 0.82 -7.55 -17.13
CA ASP A 135 1.65 -8.09 -18.22
C ASP A 135 3.11 -7.68 -18.06
N ILE A 136 3.36 -6.45 -17.63
CA ILE A 136 4.72 -5.95 -17.33
C ILE A 136 5.30 -6.68 -16.10
N LYS A 137 4.51 -6.88 -15.04
CA LYS A 137 4.91 -7.64 -13.84
C LYS A 137 5.32 -9.07 -14.19
N ASN A 138 4.63 -9.72 -15.13
CA ASN A 138 4.96 -11.07 -15.60
C ASN A 138 6.33 -11.14 -16.30
N LEU A 139 6.80 -10.04 -16.90
CA LEU A 139 8.15 -9.95 -17.48
C LEU A 139 9.24 -9.72 -16.43
N THR A 140 8.88 -9.38 -15.20
CA THR A 140 9.80 -9.08 -14.09
C THR A 140 9.62 -10.09 -12.94
N PRO A 141 10.09 -11.35 -13.08
CA PRO A 141 9.88 -12.37 -12.07
C PRO A 141 10.64 -12.05 -10.77
N ARG A 142 9.93 -12.08 -9.63
CA ARG A 142 10.49 -11.77 -8.30
C ARG A 142 10.90 -12.99 -7.46
N PHE A 143 10.42 -14.19 -7.80
CA PHE A 143 10.58 -15.39 -6.98
C PHE A 143 12.02 -15.93 -6.90
N THR A 144 12.95 -15.41 -7.70
CA THR A 144 14.35 -15.87 -7.70
C THR A 144 15.22 -15.14 -6.69
N PHE A 145 14.91 -13.91 -6.31
CA PHE A 145 15.80 -13.10 -5.45
C PHE A 145 15.17 -12.73 -4.09
N GLY A 146 14.12 -13.44 -3.70
CA GLY A 146 13.50 -13.31 -2.38
C GLY A 146 12.54 -12.12 -2.24
N PRO A 147 11.87 -12.00 -1.09
CA PRO A 147 10.78 -11.04 -0.85
C PRO A 147 11.25 -9.59 -0.72
N ASN A 148 12.49 -9.39 -0.28
CA ASN A 148 13.07 -8.07 -0.05
C ASN A 148 13.62 -7.46 -1.35
N GLY A 149 13.90 -8.26 -2.37
CA GLY A 149 14.26 -7.74 -3.68
C GLY A 149 13.03 -7.34 -4.48
N TYR A 150 13.15 -6.30 -5.31
CA TYR A 150 12.07 -5.87 -6.20
C TYR A 150 12.59 -5.08 -7.39
N TYR A 151 11.80 -5.08 -8.45
CA TYR A 151 11.99 -4.18 -9.59
C TYR A 151 11.20 -2.90 -9.39
N PHE A 152 11.75 -1.81 -9.87
CA PHE A 152 10.98 -0.60 -10.10
C PHE A 152 11.33 0.04 -11.43
N ALA A 153 10.37 0.73 -12.04
CA ALA A 153 10.56 1.42 -13.30
C ALA A 153 10.08 2.87 -13.17
N ILE A 154 10.82 3.79 -13.78
CA ILE A 154 10.49 5.22 -13.76
C ILE A 154 10.42 5.82 -15.15
N ASP A 155 9.61 6.86 -15.23
CA ASP A 155 9.38 7.72 -16.38
C ASP A 155 10.45 8.82 -16.43
N PRO A 156 10.62 9.53 -17.57
CA PRO A 156 11.53 10.69 -17.65
C PRO A 156 11.09 11.84 -16.73
N ASN A 157 9.84 11.81 -16.23
CA ASN A 157 9.35 12.76 -15.22
C ASN A 157 9.65 12.33 -13.77
N GLY A 158 10.12 11.10 -13.58
CA GLY A 158 10.38 10.47 -12.27
C GLY A 158 9.17 9.74 -11.67
N TYR A 159 8.03 9.73 -12.33
CA TYR A 159 6.88 8.92 -11.93
C TYR A 159 7.18 7.44 -12.05
N VAL A 160 6.59 6.66 -11.16
CA VAL A 160 6.80 5.23 -11.06
C VAL A 160 5.79 4.49 -11.94
N LEU A 161 6.30 3.68 -12.85
CA LEU A 161 5.52 2.76 -13.67
C LEU A 161 5.27 1.42 -12.96
N LEU A 162 6.29 0.92 -12.25
CA LEU A 162 6.28 -0.36 -11.55
C LEU A 162 6.93 -0.16 -10.19
N HIS A 163 6.24 -0.52 -9.11
CA HIS A 163 6.81 -0.58 -7.75
C HIS A 163 5.89 -1.38 -6.82
N PRO A 164 6.42 -2.06 -5.77
CA PRO A 164 5.60 -2.78 -4.80
C PRO A 164 4.57 -1.91 -4.07
N ASN A 165 4.95 -0.67 -3.73
CA ASN A 165 4.06 0.28 -3.04
C ASN A 165 3.06 0.98 -3.97
N LEU A 166 3.06 0.69 -5.28
CA LEU A 166 2.07 1.24 -6.19
C LEU A 166 0.79 0.39 -6.12
N GLN A 167 -0.23 0.91 -5.43
CA GLN A 167 -1.51 0.22 -5.26
C GLN A 167 -2.55 0.66 -6.29
N PRO A 168 -3.44 -0.24 -6.74
CA PRO A 168 -4.59 0.13 -7.53
C PRO A 168 -5.61 0.86 -6.64
N LEU A 169 -5.97 2.09 -7.02
CA LEU A 169 -7.00 2.84 -6.30
C LEU A 169 -8.37 2.21 -6.55
N THR A 170 -9.05 1.79 -5.49
CA THR A 170 -10.41 1.20 -5.54
C THR A 170 -11.48 2.26 -5.84
N ALA A 171 -11.19 3.53 -5.58
CA ALA A 171 -12.10 4.65 -5.86
C ALA A 171 -12.03 5.04 -7.34
N LYS A 172 -13.19 5.28 -7.97
CA LYS A 172 -13.30 5.71 -9.38
C LYS A 172 -12.67 7.09 -9.58
N PHE A 173 -11.39 7.11 -9.90
CA PHE A 173 -10.65 8.33 -10.16
C PHE A 173 -10.46 8.52 -11.67
N HIS A 174 -10.70 9.74 -12.16
CA HIS A 174 -10.47 10.09 -13.57
C HIS A 174 -9.06 10.63 -13.81
N GLU A 175 -8.30 10.95 -12.76
CA GLU A 175 -6.93 11.45 -12.90
C GLU A 175 -5.93 10.28 -12.93
N PRO A 176 -4.79 10.44 -13.62
CA PRO A 176 -3.75 9.42 -13.66
C PRO A 176 -3.13 9.20 -12.28
N VAL A 177 -2.66 7.96 -12.04
CA VAL A 177 -1.98 7.58 -10.80
C VAL A 177 -0.51 7.98 -10.93
N THR A 178 -0.18 9.23 -10.59
CA THR A 178 1.19 9.77 -10.70
C THR A 178 1.89 9.79 -9.35
N LEU A 179 2.41 8.63 -8.93
CA LEU A 179 3.26 8.50 -7.75
C LEU A 179 4.74 8.69 -8.15
N ASP A 180 5.47 9.58 -7.48
CA ASP A 180 6.92 9.73 -7.68
C ASP A 180 7.69 8.65 -6.90
N PHE A 181 8.88 8.30 -7.38
CA PHE A 181 9.79 7.36 -6.70
C PHE A 181 10.17 7.83 -5.30
N LEU A 182 10.38 9.13 -5.11
CA LEU A 182 10.72 9.72 -3.80
C LEU A 182 9.55 9.74 -2.82
N ASP A 183 8.32 9.56 -3.32
CA ASP A 183 7.11 9.48 -2.51
C ASP A 183 6.75 8.00 -2.24
N ALA A 184 7.06 7.10 -3.19
CA ALA A 184 6.87 5.66 -3.04
C ALA A 184 7.82 5.03 -2.01
N GLU A 185 9.02 5.59 -1.83
CA GLU A 185 10.01 5.15 -0.85
C GLU A 185 10.45 6.29 0.07
N LEU A 186 11.03 5.95 1.22
CA LEU A 186 11.66 6.94 2.11
C LEU A 186 12.77 7.72 1.38
N GLU A 187 12.60 9.05 1.31
CA GLU A 187 13.52 9.99 0.66
C GLU A 187 14.92 9.94 1.30
N ASN A 188 15.96 9.93 0.44
CA ASN A 188 17.36 9.98 0.83
C ASN A 188 18.14 10.74 -0.27
N GLU A 189 19.14 11.53 0.11
CA GLU A 189 19.99 12.29 -0.82
C GLU A 189 20.57 11.42 -1.94
N ILE A 190 20.98 10.18 -1.61
CA ILE A 190 21.54 9.26 -2.62
C ILE A 190 20.44 8.73 -3.55
N LYS A 191 19.22 8.53 -3.05
CA LYS A 191 18.06 8.13 -3.89
C LYS A 191 17.67 9.23 -4.87
N VAL A 192 17.79 10.50 -4.48
CA VAL A 192 17.60 11.64 -5.39
C VAL A 192 18.64 11.62 -6.52
N GLU A 193 19.90 11.29 -6.21
CA GLU A 193 20.95 11.14 -7.23
C GLU A 193 20.67 9.95 -8.17
N ILE A 194 20.24 8.81 -7.63
CA ILE A 194 19.84 7.63 -8.42
C ILE A 194 18.69 7.99 -9.37
N ARG A 195 17.63 8.62 -8.86
CA ARG A 195 16.50 9.10 -9.66
C ARG A 195 16.96 10.00 -10.80
N LYS A 196 17.83 10.98 -10.52
CA LYS A 196 18.36 11.89 -11.53
C LYS A 196 19.15 11.15 -12.61
N LYS A 197 20.05 10.23 -12.22
CA LYS A 197 20.84 9.42 -13.16
C LYS A 197 19.96 8.54 -14.05
N MET A 198 18.88 7.99 -13.49
CA MET A 198 17.92 7.18 -14.23
C MET A 198 17.11 8.00 -15.23
N ILE A 199 16.66 9.22 -14.85
CA ILE A 199 15.97 10.17 -15.75
C ILE A 199 16.89 10.60 -16.90
N ASP A 200 18.18 10.83 -16.61
CA ASP A 200 19.19 11.15 -17.62
C ASP A 200 19.55 9.95 -18.54
N GLY A 201 18.99 8.76 -18.29
CA GLY A 201 19.20 7.56 -19.09
C GLY A 201 20.55 6.86 -18.87
N ASN A 202 21.21 7.12 -17.73
CA ASN A 202 22.49 6.49 -17.41
C ASN A 202 22.30 5.10 -16.81
N THR A 203 23.32 4.25 -16.93
CA THR A 203 23.40 2.95 -16.24
C THR A 203 24.31 3.08 -15.01
N GLY A 204 23.93 2.46 -13.90
CA GLY A 204 24.72 2.52 -12.67
C GLY A 204 24.31 1.49 -11.62
N SER A 205 25.15 1.34 -10.62
CA SER A 205 24.87 0.55 -9.42
C SER A 205 25.37 1.30 -8.19
N HIS A 206 24.58 1.31 -7.12
CA HIS A 206 24.87 1.98 -5.85
C HIS A 206 24.41 1.11 -4.69
N THR A 207 25.30 0.88 -3.73
CA THR A 207 24.96 0.21 -2.46
C THR A 207 24.79 1.28 -1.38
N ILE A 208 23.61 1.33 -0.77
CA ILE A 208 23.23 2.33 0.22
C ILE A 208 22.64 1.67 1.47
N SER A 209 22.88 2.27 2.63
CA SER A 209 22.18 1.93 3.87
C SER A 209 20.94 2.81 3.96
N THR A 210 19.75 2.22 3.85
CA THR A 210 18.48 2.94 3.81
C THR A 210 17.51 2.38 4.82
N LEU A 211 16.66 3.27 5.31
CA LEU A 211 15.48 2.92 6.07
C LEU A 211 14.45 2.31 5.10
N VAL A 212 13.94 1.14 5.44
CA VAL A 212 12.90 0.42 4.69
C VAL A 212 11.64 0.42 5.55
N LYS A 213 10.55 0.95 5.00
CA LYS A 213 9.23 0.91 5.62
C LYS A 213 8.70 -0.53 5.56
N SER A 214 8.17 -1.01 6.67
CA SER A 214 7.54 -2.33 6.75
C SER A 214 6.21 -2.37 5.99
N GLN A 215 5.78 -3.57 5.58
CA GLN A 215 4.54 -3.78 4.81
C GLN A 215 3.28 -3.38 5.60
N ASP A 216 3.29 -3.59 6.91
CA ASP A 216 2.22 -3.21 7.84
C ASP A 216 2.33 -1.75 8.30
N GLU A 217 3.28 -0.99 7.75
CA GLU A 217 3.46 0.46 7.93
C GLU A 217 3.74 0.93 9.38
N ARG A 218 3.88 0.00 10.32
CA ARG A 218 4.17 0.26 11.73
C ARG A 218 5.65 0.43 12.05
N TYR A 219 6.51 -0.24 11.27
CA TYR A 219 7.94 -0.35 11.55
C TYR A 219 8.81 0.23 10.44
N ILE A 220 10.01 0.64 10.81
CA ILE A 220 11.09 0.99 9.90
C ILE A 220 12.34 0.21 10.30
N ASP A 221 12.92 -0.52 9.35
CA ASP A 221 14.16 -1.26 9.54
C ASP A 221 15.30 -0.63 8.73
N ALA A 222 16.48 -0.50 9.32
CA ALA A 222 17.68 -0.04 8.62
C ALA A 222 18.34 -1.22 7.89
N SER A 223 18.35 -1.20 6.56
CA SER A 223 18.87 -2.29 5.74
C SER A 223 19.79 -1.78 4.63
N GLN A 224 20.83 -2.57 4.30
CA GLN A 224 21.72 -2.29 3.18
C GLN A 224 21.15 -2.85 1.89
N ARG A 225 20.92 -1.96 0.92
CA ARG A 225 20.30 -2.28 -0.36
C ARG A 225 21.21 -1.85 -1.51
N THR A 226 21.31 -2.71 -2.52
CA THR A 226 22.03 -2.42 -3.76
C THR A 226 21.03 -2.12 -4.86
N TYR A 227 21.04 -0.89 -5.34
CA TYR A 227 20.22 -0.39 -6.43
C TYR A 227 21.03 -0.49 -7.72
N THR A 228 20.53 -1.22 -8.71
CA THR A 228 21.14 -1.32 -10.05
C THR A 228 20.11 -0.90 -11.08
N PHE A 229 20.46 0.02 -11.98
CA PHE A 229 19.52 0.61 -12.93
C PHE A 229 20.09 0.76 -14.33
N ALA A 230 19.22 0.68 -15.33
CA ALA A 230 19.54 0.82 -16.75
C ALA A 230 18.32 1.32 -17.57
N PRO A 231 18.56 2.10 -18.65
CA PRO A 231 17.49 2.53 -19.54
C PRO A 231 16.91 1.37 -20.37
N VAL A 232 15.59 1.38 -20.58
CA VAL A 232 14.91 0.42 -21.45
C VAL A 232 15.10 0.85 -22.91
N LYS A 233 15.71 -0.01 -23.72
CA LYS A 233 16.00 0.31 -25.12
C LYS A 233 14.69 0.45 -25.91
N GLY A 234 14.50 1.62 -26.54
CA GLY A 234 13.35 1.88 -27.42
C GLY A 234 12.19 2.62 -26.76
N THR A 235 12.30 2.93 -25.46
CA THR A 235 11.37 3.79 -24.73
C THR A 235 12.15 4.82 -23.90
N ASP A 236 11.43 5.74 -23.28
CA ASP A 236 12.01 6.75 -22.36
C ASP A 236 12.03 6.26 -20.90
N TYR A 237 11.66 5.00 -20.66
CA TYR A 237 11.61 4.42 -19.33
C TYR A 237 13.00 3.93 -18.87
N SER A 238 13.23 3.99 -17.56
CA SER A 238 14.42 3.41 -16.93
C SER A 238 13.99 2.37 -15.89
N LEU A 239 14.63 1.20 -15.92
CA LEU A 239 14.31 0.08 -15.04
C LEU A 239 15.44 -0.13 -14.04
N ALA A 240 15.06 -0.41 -12.81
CA ALA A 240 15.95 -0.69 -11.71
C ALA A 240 15.57 -1.96 -10.96
N LEU A 241 16.57 -2.57 -10.33
CA LEU A 241 16.47 -3.74 -9.48
C LEU A 241 17.14 -3.42 -8.14
N VAL A 242 16.40 -3.63 -7.06
CA VAL A 242 16.87 -3.47 -5.69
C VAL A 242 17.07 -4.85 -5.08
N LEU A 243 18.28 -5.12 -4.56
CA LEU A 243 18.60 -6.38 -3.89
C LEU A 243 19.27 -6.12 -2.52
N PRO A 244 18.87 -6.83 -1.46
CA PRO A 244 19.69 -6.93 -0.25
C PRO A 244 20.93 -7.81 -0.49
N ASN A 245 21.97 -7.61 0.32
CA ASN A 245 23.25 -8.32 0.15
C ASN A 245 23.12 -9.86 0.28
N HIS A 246 22.17 -10.34 1.09
CA HIS A 246 21.95 -11.77 1.31
C HIS A 246 21.19 -12.47 0.18
N SER A 247 20.63 -11.74 -0.80
CA SER A 247 19.82 -12.30 -1.88
C SER A 247 20.52 -12.35 -3.23
N LEU A 248 21.85 -12.19 -3.25
CA LEU A 248 22.66 -12.33 -4.46
C LEU A 248 22.67 -13.77 -5.01
N HIS A 249 22.33 -14.74 -4.16
CA HIS A 249 22.28 -16.15 -4.49
C HIS A 249 20.90 -16.71 -4.14
N TYR A 250 20.47 -17.73 -4.87
CA TYR A 250 19.17 -18.38 -4.66
C TYR A 250 19.26 -19.88 -4.85
N ILE A 251 18.27 -20.58 -4.29
CA ILE A 251 18.22 -22.05 -4.35
C ILE A 251 17.38 -22.45 -5.55
N ARG A 252 18.01 -23.13 -6.51
CA ARG A 252 17.32 -23.77 -7.63
C ARG A 252 17.14 -25.26 -7.34
N SER A 253 15.88 -25.71 -7.34
CA SER A 253 15.54 -27.12 -7.16
C SER A 253 15.78 -27.90 -8.45
N ASN A 254 16.53 -29.01 -8.38
CA ASN A 254 16.76 -29.93 -9.49
C ASN A 254 16.20 -31.33 -9.16
N ILE A 255 15.05 -31.39 -8.50
CA ILE A 255 14.39 -32.66 -8.18
C ILE A 255 13.82 -33.24 -9.48
N ALA A 256 14.51 -34.23 -10.05
CA ALA A 256 14.04 -34.99 -11.22
C ALA A 256 13.36 -36.32 -10.85
N ASP A 257 13.61 -36.84 -9.65
CA ASP A 257 13.14 -38.16 -9.23
C ASP A 257 11.64 -38.12 -8.86
N THR A 258 10.81 -38.80 -9.67
CA THR A 258 9.35 -38.87 -9.49
C THR A 258 8.94 -39.41 -8.12
N ILE A 259 9.69 -40.34 -7.55
CA ILE A 259 9.42 -40.91 -6.21
C ILE A 259 9.57 -39.84 -5.13
N THR A 260 10.60 -38.99 -5.23
CA THR A 260 10.84 -37.94 -4.24
C THR A 260 9.81 -36.83 -4.35
N GLN A 261 9.41 -36.47 -5.58
CA GLN A 261 8.34 -35.50 -5.82
C GLN A 261 7.01 -35.98 -5.22
N ALA A 262 6.62 -37.24 -5.47
CA ALA A 262 5.40 -37.84 -4.93
C ALA A 262 5.41 -37.85 -3.40
N LYS A 263 6.52 -38.26 -2.79
CA LYS A 263 6.67 -38.27 -1.33
C LYS A 263 6.52 -36.88 -0.70
N PHE A 264 7.01 -35.84 -1.36
CA PHE A 264 6.88 -34.48 -0.86
C PHE A 264 5.49 -33.89 -1.06
N SER A 265 4.83 -34.21 -2.18
CA SER A 265 3.44 -33.84 -2.45
C SER A 265 2.48 -34.44 -1.41
N GLU A 266 2.68 -35.70 -1.01
CA GLU A 266 1.87 -36.35 0.04
C GLU A 266 1.90 -35.60 1.39
N SER A 267 2.97 -34.84 1.67
CA SER A 267 3.10 -34.06 2.91
C SER A 267 2.23 -32.79 2.93
N LEU A 268 1.66 -32.40 1.78
CA LEU A 268 0.80 -31.22 1.62
C LEU A 268 -0.69 -31.55 1.71
N MET A 269 -1.06 -32.83 1.84
CA MET A 269 -2.46 -33.26 1.90
C MET A 269 -3.15 -32.78 3.19
N ALA A 270 -4.36 -32.22 3.05
CA ALA A 270 -5.15 -31.70 4.16
C ALA A 270 -5.47 -32.76 5.23
N ASP A 271 -5.71 -34.00 4.80
CA ASP A 271 -6.01 -35.13 5.70
C ASP A 271 -4.85 -35.46 6.65
N LYS A 272 -3.62 -35.06 6.29
CA LYS A 272 -2.41 -35.35 7.07
C LYS A 272 -1.95 -34.17 7.92
N PHE A 273 -2.78 -33.16 8.14
CA PHE A 273 -2.42 -32.02 9.00
C PHE A 273 -2.18 -32.40 10.46
N ASP A 274 -2.80 -33.48 10.94
CA ASP A 274 -2.49 -34.03 12.28
C ASP A 274 -1.06 -34.60 12.34
N GLU A 275 -0.54 -35.06 11.19
CA GLU A 275 0.82 -35.58 11.05
C GLU A 275 1.86 -34.48 10.84
N TYR A 276 1.59 -33.55 9.93
CA TYR A 276 2.56 -32.58 9.40
C TYR A 276 2.31 -31.13 9.82
N GLY A 277 1.28 -30.87 10.63
CA GLY A 277 0.85 -29.51 10.99
C GLY A 277 -0.08 -28.91 9.94
N TYR A 278 -0.75 -27.83 10.31
CA TYR A 278 -1.63 -27.11 9.39
C TYR A 278 -0.75 -26.40 8.35
N THR A 279 -0.97 -26.67 7.07
CA THR A 279 -0.13 -26.15 5.98
C THR A 279 -0.89 -25.14 5.14
N PHE A 280 -0.32 -23.96 4.98
CA PHE A 280 -0.74 -22.95 4.02
C PHE A 280 0.19 -22.97 2.81
N ILE A 281 -0.40 -22.77 1.64
CA ILE A 281 0.30 -22.56 0.38
C ILE A 281 0.09 -21.11 -0.09
N ALA A 282 1.13 -20.52 -0.67
CA ALA A 282 1.07 -19.19 -1.23
C ALA A 282 0.30 -19.21 -2.57
N PRO A 283 -0.67 -18.31 -2.80
CA PRO A 283 -1.49 -18.26 -4.01
C PRO A 283 -0.69 -17.68 -5.20
N ARG A 284 0.22 -18.48 -5.74
CA ARG A 284 1.04 -18.14 -6.91
C ARG A 284 0.47 -18.80 -8.18
N VAL A 285 0.84 -18.25 -9.34
CA VAL A 285 0.54 -18.89 -10.63
C VAL A 285 1.54 -20.02 -10.86
N TYR A 286 1.28 -21.18 -10.27
CA TYR A 286 2.10 -22.40 -10.45
C TYR A 286 1.98 -22.97 -11.87
N CYS A 287 0.74 -23.00 -12.37
CA CYS A 287 0.38 -23.48 -13.71
C CYS A 287 -0.69 -22.55 -14.28
N THR A 288 -0.77 -22.42 -15.62
CA THR A 288 -1.73 -21.51 -16.26
C THR A 288 -3.19 -21.91 -16.04
N ASP A 289 -3.45 -23.19 -15.84
CA ASP A 289 -4.80 -23.73 -15.66
C ASP A 289 -5.33 -23.55 -14.23
N LEU A 290 -4.41 -23.47 -13.26
CA LEU A 290 -4.73 -23.30 -11.84
C LEU A 290 -4.78 -21.81 -11.53
N LYS A 291 -5.99 -21.27 -11.39
CA LYS A 291 -6.15 -19.85 -11.06
C LYS A 291 -5.96 -19.64 -9.56
N PRO A 292 -5.13 -18.67 -9.14
CA PRO A 292 -5.08 -18.30 -7.73
C PRO A 292 -6.45 -17.76 -7.28
N PRO A 293 -6.79 -17.89 -5.99
CA PRO A 293 -8.00 -17.29 -5.45
C PRO A 293 -8.00 -15.78 -5.69
N ASP A 294 -9.09 -15.24 -6.25
CA ASP A 294 -9.28 -13.79 -6.38
C ASP A 294 -9.25 -13.18 -4.97
N LYS A 295 -8.38 -12.19 -4.71
CA LYS A 295 -8.30 -11.51 -3.40
C LYS A 295 -9.64 -10.97 -2.90
N ASN A 296 -10.56 -10.67 -3.83
CA ASN A 296 -11.88 -10.10 -3.55
C ASN A 296 -12.99 -11.14 -3.32
N LYS A 297 -12.69 -12.43 -3.50
CA LYS A 297 -13.64 -13.50 -3.17
C LYS A 297 -13.01 -14.27 -2.03
N ASN A 298 -13.65 -14.29 -0.87
CA ASN A 298 -13.26 -15.03 0.35
C ASN A 298 -13.13 -16.54 0.10
N LYS A 299 -12.17 -16.95 -0.73
CA LYS A 299 -11.82 -18.33 -1.01
C LYS A 299 -10.80 -18.76 0.02
N ASN A 300 -11.15 -19.82 0.73
CA ASN A 300 -10.33 -20.39 1.78
C ASN A 300 -9.05 -21.00 1.17
N ASN A 301 -7.88 -20.70 1.72
CA ASN A 301 -6.60 -21.24 1.23
C ASN A 301 -6.58 -22.78 1.18
N THR A 302 -7.33 -23.44 2.07
CA THR A 302 -7.51 -24.89 2.09
C THR A 302 -8.13 -25.42 0.80
N GLU A 303 -9.07 -24.70 0.19
CA GLU A 303 -9.67 -25.08 -1.09
C GLU A 303 -8.61 -25.04 -2.20
N PHE A 304 -7.82 -23.97 -2.25
CA PHE A 304 -6.74 -23.83 -3.22
C PHE A 304 -5.64 -24.90 -3.04
N LEU A 305 -5.32 -25.27 -1.80
CA LEU A 305 -4.38 -26.35 -1.51
C LEU A 305 -4.88 -27.71 -2.01
N VAL A 306 -6.18 -28.00 -1.82
CA VAL A 306 -6.78 -29.25 -2.32
C VAL A 306 -6.77 -29.26 -3.85
N GLU A 307 -7.16 -28.16 -4.49
CA GLU A 307 -7.12 -28.02 -5.95
C GLU A 307 -5.69 -28.18 -6.51
N PHE A 308 -4.69 -27.60 -5.83
CA PHE A 308 -3.29 -27.76 -6.18
C PHE A 308 -2.83 -29.22 -6.07
N ASN A 309 -3.15 -29.91 -4.96
CA ASN A 309 -2.77 -31.31 -4.77
C ASN A 309 -3.45 -32.22 -5.81
N ASP A 310 -4.76 -32.04 -6.05
CA ASP A 310 -5.51 -32.78 -7.08
C ASP A 310 -4.92 -32.53 -8.48
N TYR A 311 -4.46 -31.30 -8.76
CA TYR A 311 -3.80 -30.99 -10.01
C TYR A 311 -2.47 -31.72 -10.17
N ILE A 312 -1.63 -31.75 -9.13
CA ILE A 312 -0.33 -32.46 -9.15
C ILE A 312 -0.51 -33.98 -9.25
N ASP A 313 -1.56 -34.53 -8.64
CA ASP A 313 -1.89 -35.95 -8.73
C ASP A 313 -2.39 -36.34 -10.14
N THR A 314 -3.17 -35.46 -10.78
CA THR A 314 -3.69 -35.71 -12.14
C THR A 314 -2.72 -35.37 -13.26
N LYS A 315 -1.88 -34.35 -13.06
CA LYS A 315 -0.88 -33.84 -14.01
C LYS A 315 0.49 -33.84 -13.35
N THR A 316 1.42 -34.61 -13.90
CA THR A 316 2.79 -34.64 -13.38
C THR A 316 3.41 -33.23 -13.35
N PRO A 317 4.21 -32.89 -12.32
CA PRO A 317 4.85 -31.56 -12.17
C PRO A 317 5.66 -31.06 -13.38
N ASN A 318 6.06 -31.96 -14.29
CA ASN A 318 6.84 -31.65 -15.49
C ASN A 318 5.99 -31.26 -16.71
N ASN A 319 4.73 -30.86 -16.51
CA ASN A 319 3.85 -30.45 -17.60
C ASN A 319 4.32 -29.11 -18.20
N ASP A 320 4.28 -28.96 -19.54
CA ASP A 320 4.70 -27.74 -20.25
C ASP A 320 3.87 -26.50 -19.87
N MET A 321 2.67 -26.71 -19.33
CA MET A 321 1.75 -25.65 -18.86
C MET A 321 2.10 -25.12 -17.45
N CYS A 322 3.08 -25.71 -16.78
CA CYS A 322 3.49 -25.37 -15.41
C CYS A 322 4.89 -24.77 -15.37
N ASN A 323 5.11 -23.85 -14.43
CA ASN A 323 6.46 -23.42 -14.10
C ASN A 323 7.14 -24.47 -13.21
N VAL A 324 7.87 -25.38 -13.86
CA VAL A 324 8.57 -26.50 -13.24
C VAL A 324 9.50 -26.04 -12.11
N GLU A 325 10.19 -24.90 -12.27
CA GLU A 325 11.12 -24.41 -11.25
C GLU A 325 10.41 -24.01 -9.96
N LEU A 326 9.26 -23.33 -10.09
CA LEU A 326 8.47 -22.85 -8.97
C LEU A 326 7.80 -24.00 -8.22
N VAL A 327 7.21 -24.96 -8.95
CA VAL A 327 6.60 -26.17 -8.35
C VAL A 327 7.65 -27.04 -7.67
N ASN A 328 8.80 -27.28 -8.30
CA ASN A 328 9.87 -28.09 -7.70
C ASN A 328 10.50 -27.43 -6.48
N ARG A 329 10.52 -26.08 -6.42
CA ARG A 329 10.95 -25.33 -5.24
C ARG A 329 9.97 -25.52 -4.08
N LEU A 330 8.67 -25.42 -4.36
CA LEU A 330 7.60 -25.68 -3.38
C LEU A 330 7.70 -27.11 -2.80
N LEU A 331 7.83 -28.12 -3.66
CA LEU A 331 7.93 -29.52 -3.24
C LEU A 331 9.18 -29.78 -2.39
N LEU A 332 10.31 -29.19 -2.74
CA LEU A 332 11.53 -29.28 -1.93
C LEU A 332 11.29 -28.73 -0.51
N ASP A 333 10.69 -27.55 -0.42
CA ASP A 333 10.42 -26.87 0.85
C ASP A 333 9.37 -27.65 1.69
N ALA A 334 8.39 -28.29 1.04
CA ALA A 334 7.43 -29.19 1.69
C ALA A 334 8.13 -30.40 2.34
N GLY A 335 9.07 -30.99 1.60
CA GLY A 335 9.91 -32.08 2.08
C GLY A 335 10.72 -31.68 3.31
N ILE A 336 11.44 -30.55 3.24
CA ILE A 336 12.27 -30.05 4.34
C ILE A 336 11.43 -29.74 5.58
N THR A 337 10.36 -28.96 5.42
CA THR A 337 9.48 -28.59 6.54
C THR A 337 8.79 -29.82 7.14
N SER A 338 8.58 -30.91 6.38
CA SER A 338 7.97 -32.14 6.91
C SER A 338 8.87 -32.84 7.92
N THR A 339 10.18 -32.84 7.65
CA THR A 339 11.18 -33.44 8.55
C THR A 339 11.30 -32.65 9.84
N LEU A 340 11.18 -31.32 9.76
CA LEU A 340 11.23 -30.43 10.93
C LEU A 340 10.04 -30.65 11.87
N ILE A 341 8.83 -30.80 11.32
CA ILE A 341 7.63 -31.04 12.15
C ILE A 341 7.73 -32.38 12.90
N LYS A 342 8.29 -33.42 12.26
CA LYS A 342 8.57 -34.70 12.94
C LYS A 342 9.49 -34.52 14.14
N HIS A 343 10.47 -33.62 14.05
CA HIS A 343 11.34 -33.27 15.17
C HIS A 343 10.58 -32.53 16.29
N TRP A 344 9.69 -31.60 15.95
CA TRP A 344 8.87 -30.88 16.94
C TRP A 344 7.90 -31.76 17.71
N LYS A 345 7.42 -32.84 17.11
CA LYS A 345 6.60 -33.85 17.81
C LYS A 345 7.36 -34.61 18.88
N GLY A 346 8.66 -34.84 18.67
CA GLY A 346 9.53 -35.51 19.64
C GLY A 346 9.98 -34.61 20.79
N THR A 347 9.79 -33.29 20.69
CA THR A 347 10.22 -32.32 21.72
C THR A 347 9.05 -31.89 22.60
N ASN A 348 9.25 -31.89 23.92
CA ASN A 348 8.27 -31.34 24.85
C ASN A 348 8.04 -29.85 24.57
N VAL A 349 6.78 -29.43 24.59
CA VAL A 349 6.40 -28.02 24.44
C VAL A 349 6.71 -27.31 25.76
N GLN A 350 7.47 -26.21 25.70
CA GLN A 350 7.72 -25.38 26.87
C GLN A 350 6.43 -24.68 27.30
N PRO A 351 6.21 -24.48 28.61
CA PRO A 351 5.05 -23.73 29.09
C PRO A 351 5.08 -22.30 28.52
N GLY A 352 3.93 -21.83 28.01
CA GLY A 352 3.77 -20.51 27.39
C GLY A 352 3.93 -20.45 25.86
N VAL A 353 4.24 -21.57 25.19
CA VAL A 353 4.26 -21.66 23.72
C VAL A 353 2.91 -22.15 23.19
N VAL A 354 2.20 -21.30 22.45
CA VAL A 354 0.90 -21.62 21.83
C VAL A 354 1.10 -22.36 20.50
N ALA A 355 1.93 -21.80 19.62
CA ALA A 355 2.22 -22.37 18.32
C ALA A 355 3.67 -22.20 17.90
N ARG A 356 4.15 -23.10 17.05
CA ARG A 356 5.42 -23.00 16.33
C ARG A 356 5.11 -22.96 14.85
N PHE A 357 5.80 -22.11 14.10
CA PHE A 357 5.59 -22.02 12.66
C PHE A 357 6.91 -21.93 11.90
N VAL A 358 6.85 -22.34 10.64
CA VAL A 358 7.91 -22.09 9.66
C VAL A 358 7.26 -21.54 8.40
N ALA A 359 7.70 -20.36 7.99
CA ALA A 359 7.41 -19.78 6.68
C ALA A 359 8.65 -19.94 5.79
N THR A 360 8.45 -20.31 4.53
CA THR A 360 9.52 -20.63 3.59
C THR A 360 9.42 -19.78 2.32
N ASP A 361 10.56 -19.56 1.67
CA ASP A 361 10.66 -18.80 0.42
C ASP A 361 9.84 -19.43 -0.73
N GLY A 362 9.68 -20.75 -0.74
CA GLY A 362 8.83 -21.49 -1.68
C GLY A 362 7.34 -21.23 -1.54
N GLY A 363 6.90 -20.49 -0.51
CA GLY A 363 5.49 -20.16 -0.29
C GLY A 363 4.74 -21.17 0.58
N ILE A 364 5.44 -21.96 1.40
CA ILE A 364 4.83 -22.84 2.39
C ILE A 364 4.96 -22.21 3.77
N THR A 365 3.83 -22.11 4.46
CA THR A 365 3.77 -21.79 5.89
C THR A 365 3.16 -22.95 6.65
N ARG A 366 3.87 -23.54 7.61
CA ARG A 366 3.37 -24.62 8.46
C ARG A 366 3.22 -24.16 9.89
N VAL A 367 2.05 -24.40 10.48
CA VAL A 367 1.73 -24.07 11.87
C VAL A 367 1.48 -25.34 12.66
N PHE A 368 2.15 -25.45 13.82
CA PHE A 368 2.03 -26.56 14.76
C PHE A 368 1.60 -26.03 16.12
N ARG A 369 0.51 -26.49 16.74
CA ARG A 369 -0.39 -27.60 16.37
C ARG A 369 -1.50 -27.18 15.40
N LYS A 370 -2.24 -28.15 14.85
CA LYS A 370 -3.37 -27.95 13.93
C LYS A 370 -4.42 -26.96 14.46
N SER A 371 -4.72 -27.01 15.77
CA SER A 371 -5.68 -26.08 16.40
C SER A 371 -5.25 -24.63 16.22
N ALA A 372 -3.99 -24.31 16.49
CA ALA A 372 -3.47 -22.96 16.34
C ALA A 372 -3.27 -22.52 14.87
N GLY A 373 -3.37 -23.46 13.92
CA GLY A 373 -3.40 -23.15 12.49
C GLY A 373 -4.76 -22.62 12.03
N LEU A 374 -5.85 -22.93 12.76
CA LEU A 374 -7.17 -22.37 12.47
C LEU A 374 -7.25 -20.90 12.90
N ASP A 375 -6.58 -20.55 14.00
CA ASP A 375 -6.48 -19.18 14.54
C ASP A 375 -5.33 -18.37 13.89
N TRP A 376 -4.83 -18.83 12.74
CA TRP A 376 -3.72 -18.18 12.05
C TRP A 376 -4.25 -17.12 11.08
N GLN A 377 -4.10 -15.85 11.46
CA GLN A 377 -4.61 -14.69 10.70
C GLN A 377 -3.60 -14.10 9.70
N GLU A 378 -2.32 -14.50 9.72
CA GLU A 378 -1.33 -13.92 8.81
C GLU A 378 -1.55 -14.37 7.37
N GLU A 379 -1.17 -13.50 6.43
CA GLU A 379 -1.28 -13.80 5.00
C GLU A 379 -0.49 -15.07 4.61
N ALA A 380 -1.12 -15.91 3.77
CA ALA A 380 -0.50 -17.12 3.27
C ALA A 380 0.63 -16.85 2.26
N GLU A 381 0.61 -15.71 1.56
CA GLU A 381 1.70 -15.31 0.68
C GLU A 381 2.87 -14.76 1.49
N THR A 382 3.89 -15.59 1.64
CA THR A 382 5.13 -15.27 2.38
C THR A 382 5.84 -14.00 1.90
N TYR A 383 5.67 -13.60 0.63
CA TYR A 383 6.30 -12.40 0.07
C TYR A 383 5.55 -11.11 0.41
N GLU A 384 4.32 -11.21 0.92
CA GLU A 384 3.54 -10.06 1.39
C GLU A 384 3.53 -10.00 2.93
N SER A 385 3.88 -11.08 3.64
CA SER A 385 3.97 -11.08 5.10
C SER A 385 5.03 -10.11 5.67
N SER A 386 4.61 -9.22 6.58
CA SER A 386 5.49 -8.23 7.23
C SER A 386 6.61 -8.88 8.06
N PHE A 387 6.26 -9.78 8.99
CA PHE A 387 7.24 -10.44 9.87
C PHE A 387 8.33 -11.20 9.10
N TYR A 388 8.00 -11.73 7.91
CA TYR A 388 8.92 -12.47 7.06
C TYR A 388 10.00 -11.53 6.50
N LYS A 389 9.60 -10.40 5.91
CA LYS A 389 10.52 -9.37 5.37
C LYS A 389 11.43 -8.81 6.47
N ARG A 390 10.85 -8.46 7.62
CA ARG A 390 11.58 -7.90 8.79
C ARG A 390 12.60 -8.87 9.36
N SER A 391 12.23 -10.15 9.46
CA SER A 391 13.12 -11.22 9.94
C SER A 391 14.32 -11.48 9.03
N LEU A 392 14.20 -11.22 7.73
CA LEU A 392 15.29 -11.41 6.77
C LEU A 392 16.31 -10.29 6.81
N ASP A 393 15.86 -9.05 7.04
CA ASP A 393 16.74 -7.89 7.18
C ASP A 393 17.50 -7.88 8.51
N ASN A 394 16.88 -8.38 9.57
CA ASN A 394 17.48 -8.44 10.90
C ASN A 394 18.09 -9.82 11.21
N ASP A 395 19.15 -9.87 12.02
CA ASP A 395 19.72 -11.13 12.55
C ASP A 395 19.23 -11.43 13.99
N LEU A 396 18.45 -10.53 14.57
CA LEU A 396 17.88 -10.60 15.92
C LEU A 396 16.63 -11.49 15.97
N TYR A 397 16.17 -11.82 17.18
CA TYR A 397 14.81 -12.32 17.37
C TYR A 397 13.83 -11.14 17.34
N ILE A 398 12.91 -11.16 16.37
CA ILE A 398 11.93 -10.10 16.16
C ILE A 398 10.64 -10.47 16.85
N PHE A 399 10.22 -9.63 17.79
CA PHE A 399 8.94 -9.69 18.47
C PHE A 399 7.96 -8.76 17.74
N THR A 400 6.81 -9.30 17.38
CA THR A 400 5.73 -8.57 16.71
C THR A 400 4.44 -8.81 17.50
N PRO A 401 3.96 -7.79 18.24
CA PRO A 401 2.66 -7.87 18.88
C PRO A 401 1.54 -7.81 17.84
N THR A 402 0.47 -8.54 18.11
CA THR A 402 -0.76 -8.49 17.31
C THR A 402 -1.33 -7.06 17.36
N PRO A 403 -1.71 -6.46 16.21
CA PRO A 403 -2.24 -5.09 16.20
C PRO A 403 -3.48 -4.94 17.08
N TYR A 404 -3.53 -3.87 17.87
CA TYR A 404 -4.72 -3.56 18.67
C TYR A 404 -5.85 -3.05 17.77
N LEU A 405 -6.86 -3.88 17.52
CA LEU A 405 -8.05 -3.51 16.77
C LEU A 405 -9.19 -3.10 17.72
N SER A 406 -9.39 -1.79 17.89
CA SER A 406 -10.44 -1.25 18.77
C SER A 406 -11.88 -1.68 18.42
N LYS A 407 -12.10 -2.26 17.22
CA LYS A 407 -13.43 -2.63 16.70
C LYS A 407 -13.78 -4.11 16.88
N GLU A 408 -12.81 -4.97 17.19
CA GLU A 408 -13.04 -6.41 17.38
C GLU A 408 -12.79 -6.75 18.84
N ASN A 409 -13.83 -7.17 19.57
CA ASN A 409 -13.74 -7.57 20.98
C ASN A 409 -12.94 -8.88 21.20
N SER A 410 -12.10 -9.30 20.24
CA SER A 410 -11.20 -10.45 20.36
C SER A 410 -9.80 -9.95 20.70
N THR A 411 -9.46 -10.02 21.99
CA THR A 411 -8.09 -9.80 22.45
C THR A 411 -7.29 -11.08 22.18
N ASP A 412 -6.60 -11.13 21.06
CA ASP A 412 -5.57 -12.14 20.85
C ASP A 412 -4.35 -11.77 21.71
N ASP A 413 -4.31 -12.32 22.94
CA ASP A 413 -3.23 -12.14 23.92
C ASP A 413 -1.94 -12.89 23.53
N THR A 414 -1.58 -12.85 22.24
CA THR A 414 -0.43 -13.56 21.69
C THR A 414 0.58 -12.61 21.04
N VAL A 415 1.85 -12.94 21.18
CA VAL A 415 2.97 -12.24 20.53
C VAL A 415 3.69 -13.20 19.59
N LEU A 416 3.94 -12.75 18.37
CA LEU A 416 4.70 -13.50 17.37
C LEU A 416 6.20 -13.23 17.56
N VAL A 417 6.99 -14.30 17.65
CA VAL A 417 8.46 -14.21 17.65
C VAL A 417 8.98 -14.89 16.41
N SER A 418 9.82 -14.20 15.64
CA SER A 418 10.32 -14.67 14.35
C SER A 418 11.84 -14.45 14.22
N LYS A 419 12.50 -15.35 13.49
CA LYS A 419 13.93 -15.28 13.17
C LYS A 419 14.22 -15.96 11.84
N ALA A 420 15.01 -15.33 10.99
CA ALA A 420 15.48 -15.97 9.76
C ALA A 420 16.49 -17.09 10.04
N VAL A 421 16.35 -18.18 9.30
CA VAL A 421 17.32 -19.27 9.27
C VAL A 421 18.50 -18.81 8.43
N ASN A 422 19.69 -18.76 9.02
CA ASN A 422 20.92 -18.43 8.30
C ASN A 422 21.73 -19.72 8.09
N ILE A 423 21.91 -20.12 6.84
CA ILE A 423 22.76 -21.26 6.46
C ILE A 423 23.96 -20.77 5.67
N ASN A 424 25.10 -21.44 5.84
CA ASN A 424 26.28 -21.19 5.04
C ASN A 424 26.59 -22.45 4.22
N VAL A 425 26.52 -22.34 2.89
CA VAL A 425 26.81 -23.42 1.95
C VAL A 425 28.00 -22.99 1.12
N ASP A 426 29.12 -23.70 1.20
CA ASP A 426 30.35 -23.42 0.44
C ASP A 426 30.86 -21.97 0.54
N GLY A 427 30.65 -21.32 1.69
CA GLY A 427 31.06 -19.93 1.94
C GLY A 427 30.01 -18.89 1.51
N ILE A 428 28.85 -19.32 1.02
CA ILE A 428 27.72 -18.47 0.65
C ILE A 428 26.67 -18.51 1.76
N ALA A 429 26.38 -17.33 2.34
CA ALA A 429 25.30 -17.17 3.31
C ALA A 429 23.93 -17.08 2.59
N LEU A 430 22.98 -17.90 3.02
CA LEU A 430 21.61 -17.94 2.49
C LEU A 430 20.59 -17.87 3.63
N LYS A 431 19.46 -17.21 3.37
CA LYS A 431 18.32 -17.14 4.28
C LYS A 431 17.05 -17.75 3.64
N PRO A 432 16.86 -19.08 3.68
CA PRO A 432 15.79 -19.74 2.91
C PRO A 432 14.42 -19.77 3.59
N ALA A 433 14.35 -19.57 4.90
CA ALA A 433 13.13 -19.69 5.68
C ALA A 433 13.18 -18.82 6.93
N VAL A 434 12.02 -18.54 7.50
CA VAL A 434 11.84 -17.86 8.78
C VAL A 434 11.10 -18.80 9.72
N VAL A 435 11.66 -19.04 10.89
CA VAL A 435 11.06 -19.85 11.94
C VAL A 435 10.57 -18.96 13.06
N GLY A 436 9.52 -19.39 13.74
CA GLY A 436 8.98 -18.61 14.83
C GLY A 436 8.02 -19.35 15.74
N ILE A 437 7.59 -18.62 16.77
CA ILE A 437 6.74 -19.12 17.85
C ILE A 437 5.70 -18.05 18.17
N LYS A 438 4.44 -18.46 18.40
CA LYS A 438 3.44 -17.63 19.07
C LYS A 438 3.47 -17.90 20.57
N LEU A 439 3.68 -16.85 21.35
CA LEU A 439 3.76 -16.90 22.81
C LEU A 439 2.45 -16.42 23.43
N ASP A 440 2.03 -17.09 24.51
CA ASP A 440 0.95 -16.64 25.39
C ASP A 440 1.49 -15.61 26.38
N ILE A 441 0.89 -14.42 26.40
CA ILE A 441 1.42 -13.31 27.19
C ILE A 441 1.21 -13.55 28.68
N GLY A 442 0.08 -14.13 29.09
CA GLY A 442 -0.20 -14.41 30.51
C GLY A 442 0.82 -15.36 31.13
N ALA A 443 1.12 -16.47 30.45
CA ALA A 443 2.15 -17.41 30.88
C ALA A 443 3.55 -16.79 30.85
N TRP A 444 3.87 -16.04 29.80
CA TRP A 444 5.18 -15.41 29.65
C TRP A 444 5.43 -14.33 30.73
N MET A 445 4.41 -13.50 31.02
CA MET A 445 4.43 -12.50 32.08
C MET A 445 4.68 -13.14 33.45
N THR A 446 4.01 -14.26 33.74
CA THR A 446 4.24 -15.01 35.00
C THR A 446 5.68 -15.49 35.11
N SER A 447 6.26 -16.00 34.01
CA SER A 447 7.68 -16.38 33.98
C SER A 447 8.62 -15.17 34.14
N PHE A 448 8.26 -14.03 33.55
CA PHE A 448 9.05 -12.81 33.62
C PHE A 448 9.08 -12.23 35.04
N ILE A 449 7.92 -12.15 35.71
CA ILE A 449 7.80 -11.67 37.08
C ILE A 449 8.60 -12.56 38.04
N ASN A 450 8.48 -13.88 37.92
CA ASN A 450 9.25 -14.82 38.73
C ASN A 450 10.77 -14.68 38.53
N THR A 451 11.22 -14.29 37.33
CA THR A 451 12.64 -14.12 37.02
C THR A 451 13.18 -12.77 37.50
N THR A 452 12.35 -11.72 37.44
CA THR A 452 12.75 -10.36 37.84
C THR A 452 12.70 -10.12 39.35
N GLN A 453 11.97 -10.95 40.10
CA GLN A 453 11.87 -10.84 41.55
C GLN A 453 13.16 -11.25 42.26
N LYS A 454 13.78 -10.31 42.98
CA LYS A 454 14.92 -10.60 43.87
C LYS A 454 14.42 -10.79 45.31
N ILE A 455 14.86 -11.88 45.96
CA ILE A 455 14.35 -12.30 47.28
C ILE A 455 14.94 -11.49 48.46
N ASN A 456 16.04 -10.74 48.26
CA ASN A 456 16.69 -9.92 49.29
C ASN A 456 17.04 -8.53 48.74
N CYS A 457 16.07 -7.63 48.72
CA CYS A 457 16.29 -6.23 48.34
C CYS A 457 16.12 -5.34 49.58
N ASN A 458 17.23 -4.72 50.00
CA ASN A 458 17.23 -3.61 50.95
C ASN A 458 17.60 -2.35 50.16
N ASP A 459 16.74 -1.33 50.21
CA ASP A 459 16.90 -0.01 49.57
C ASP A 459 16.95 0.04 48.02
N GLU A 460 16.80 -1.08 47.31
CA GLU A 460 16.65 -1.15 45.83
C GLU A 460 15.26 -1.67 45.42
N ILE A 461 14.79 -1.30 44.22
CA ILE A 461 13.53 -1.81 43.64
C ILE A 461 13.59 -3.35 43.58
N CYS A 462 12.70 -4.03 44.31
CA CYS A 462 12.71 -5.48 44.54
C CYS A 462 12.40 -6.36 43.31
N GLY A 463 12.11 -5.73 42.16
CA GLY A 463 11.59 -6.36 40.96
C GLY A 463 10.17 -5.89 40.67
N CYS A 464 9.62 -6.32 39.53
CA CYS A 464 8.29 -5.93 39.08
C CYS A 464 7.25 -6.91 39.63
N GLN A 465 6.49 -6.50 40.65
CA GLN A 465 5.39 -7.33 41.19
C GLN A 465 4.10 -7.10 40.40
N ARG A 466 3.33 -8.16 40.11
CA ARG A 466 2.05 -8.03 39.40
C ARG A 466 1.15 -6.99 40.10
N ASN A 467 0.68 -6.00 39.34
CA ASN A 467 -0.12 -4.88 39.84
C ASN A 467 0.52 -4.08 41.01
N ASP A 468 1.82 -3.83 40.93
CA ASP A 468 2.48 -2.88 41.86
C ASP A 468 1.87 -1.48 41.72
N VAL A 469 1.69 -0.81 42.86
CA VAL A 469 1.11 0.53 42.95
C VAL A 469 2.15 1.61 42.64
N TYR A 470 3.44 1.32 42.89
CA TYR A 470 4.51 2.32 42.83
C TYR A 470 5.36 2.25 41.58
N VAL A 471 5.44 1.09 40.92
CA VAL A 471 6.35 0.87 39.78
C VAL A 471 5.61 0.25 38.59
N ASP A 472 5.79 0.87 37.43
CA ASP A 472 5.31 0.35 36.15
C ASP A 472 6.49 -0.25 35.38
N CYS A 473 6.38 -1.54 35.05
CA CYS A 473 7.33 -2.25 34.22
C CYS A 473 6.68 -2.66 32.90
N VAL A 474 7.31 -2.28 31.79
CA VAL A 474 6.80 -2.55 30.44
C VAL A 474 7.92 -3.05 29.52
N LEU A 475 7.55 -3.92 28.58
CA LEU A 475 8.37 -4.26 27.43
C LEU A 475 7.77 -3.60 26.20
N LEU A 476 8.57 -2.83 25.50
CA LEU A 476 8.23 -2.24 24.21
C LEU A 476 9.08 -2.87 23.11
N ASP A 477 8.54 -2.92 21.90
CA ASP A 477 9.32 -3.21 20.71
C ASP A 477 10.03 -1.96 20.16
N ASP A 478 10.73 -2.12 19.04
CA ASP A 478 11.45 -1.06 18.33
C ASP A 478 10.55 -0.01 17.69
N GLY A 479 9.28 -0.35 17.44
CA GLY A 479 8.24 0.60 17.01
C GLY A 479 7.60 1.36 18.16
N GLY A 480 7.91 1.03 19.42
CA GLY A 480 7.28 1.63 20.59
C GLY A 480 5.86 1.09 20.85
N PHE A 481 5.55 -0.11 20.36
CA PHE A 481 4.30 -0.82 20.69
C PHE A 481 4.46 -1.61 21.98
N LEU A 482 3.38 -1.68 22.75
CA LEU A 482 3.35 -2.43 23.99
C LEU A 482 3.33 -3.94 23.71
N VAL A 483 4.33 -4.65 24.21
CA VAL A 483 4.45 -6.12 24.08
C VAL A 483 4.03 -6.82 25.37
N MET A 484 4.40 -6.27 26.53
CA MET A 484 4.05 -6.82 27.84
C MET A 484 3.98 -5.70 28.87
N SER A 485 3.08 -5.82 29.83
CA SER A 485 2.93 -4.89 30.97
C SER A 485 2.80 -5.66 32.27
N ASN A 486 3.22 -5.04 33.37
CA ASN A 486 3.04 -5.55 34.73
C ASN A 486 1.60 -5.40 35.27
N ARG A 487 0.82 -4.47 34.69
CA ARG A 487 -0.57 -4.20 35.09
C ARG A 487 -1.57 -4.97 34.24
N ASP A 488 -2.56 -5.56 34.89
CA ASP A 488 -3.60 -6.33 34.22
C ASP A 488 -4.45 -5.46 33.27
N GLU A 489 -4.73 -4.20 33.63
CA GLU A 489 -5.50 -3.25 32.78
C GLU A 489 -4.83 -2.92 31.44
N HIS A 490 -3.51 -3.14 31.35
CA HIS A 490 -2.75 -2.89 30.13
C HIS A 490 -2.67 -4.14 29.24
N ILE A 491 -3.08 -5.32 29.72
CA ILE A 491 -3.04 -6.57 28.95
C ILE A 491 -4.02 -6.48 27.78
N ASP A 492 -5.23 -5.98 28.01
CA ASP A 492 -6.24 -5.78 26.97
C ASP A 492 -5.79 -4.78 25.88
N GLN A 493 -4.74 -3.98 26.14
CA GLN A 493 -4.26 -2.92 25.27
C GLN A 493 -2.88 -3.23 24.65
N ILE A 494 -2.49 -4.50 24.65
CA ILE A 494 -1.26 -4.96 23.99
C ILE A 494 -1.35 -4.69 22.48
N GLY A 495 -0.19 -4.37 21.87
CA GLY A 495 -0.12 -3.96 20.48
C GLY A 495 -0.55 -2.52 20.22
N ARG A 496 -0.99 -1.78 21.24
CA ARG A 496 -1.23 -0.34 21.16
C ARG A 496 0.09 0.43 21.24
N PHE A 497 0.18 1.53 20.50
CA PHE A 497 1.32 2.44 20.57
C PHE A 497 1.45 3.07 21.97
N PHE A 498 2.65 3.01 22.54
CA PHE A 498 2.89 3.41 23.93
C PHE A 498 2.63 4.90 24.20
N GLY A 499 2.81 5.77 23.19
CA GLY A 499 2.50 7.19 23.31
C GLY A 499 1.00 7.51 23.48
N GLY A 500 0.11 6.56 23.16
CA GLY A 500 -1.32 6.66 23.48
C GLY A 500 -1.64 6.34 24.94
N MET A 501 -0.72 5.67 25.65
CA MET A 501 -0.86 5.23 27.04
C MET A 501 -0.19 6.19 28.01
N ASP A 502 1.11 6.40 27.83
CA ASP A 502 1.94 7.32 28.60
C ASP A 502 2.70 8.25 27.65
N PRO A 503 2.04 9.33 27.17
CA PRO A 503 2.65 10.24 26.19
C PRO A 503 3.87 10.96 26.74
N ILE A 504 3.90 11.29 28.03
CA ILE A 504 5.01 12.04 28.61
C ILE A 504 6.26 11.16 28.76
N LEU A 505 6.09 9.88 29.12
CA LEU A 505 7.21 8.94 29.12
C LEU A 505 7.72 8.75 27.69
N MET A 506 6.85 8.48 26.72
CA MET A 506 7.26 8.31 25.32
C MET A 506 7.99 9.55 24.76
N PHE A 507 7.50 10.75 25.06
CA PHE A 507 8.15 12.00 24.65
C PHE A 507 9.58 12.13 25.22
N ASN A 508 9.77 11.78 26.49
CA ASN A 508 11.10 11.79 27.11
C ASN A 508 12.03 10.69 26.57
N LEU A 509 11.48 9.53 26.18
CA LEU A 509 12.24 8.48 25.52
C LEU A 509 12.72 8.93 24.13
N VAL A 510 11.92 9.72 23.41
CA VAL A 510 12.33 10.35 22.15
C VAL A 510 13.40 11.42 22.39
N ASN A 511 13.22 12.29 23.39
CA ASN A 511 14.17 13.35 23.72
C ASN A 511 15.54 12.80 24.20
N SER A 512 15.52 11.65 24.89
CA SER A 512 16.74 10.93 25.30
C SER A 512 17.39 10.12 24.17
N SER A 513 16.89 10.21 22.94
CA SER A 513 17.38 9.50 21.73
C SER A 513 17.29 7.97 21.80
N LEU A 514 16.43 7.42 22.66
CA LEU A 514 16.13 5.97 22.65
C LEU A 514 15.36 5.62 21.37
N PHE A 515 14.29 6.37 21.10
CA PHE A 515 13.46 6.24 19.90
C PHE A 515 13.66 7.46 19.00
N THR A 516 13.77 7.20 17.69
CA THR A 516 13.70 8.22 16.65
C THR A 516 12.47 7.94 15.80
N PHE A 517 11.84 8.99 15.24
CA PHE A 517 10.72 8.82 14.34
C PHE A 517 10.96 9.47 12.97
N LYS A 518 10.27 8.94 11.97
CA LYS A 518 10.17 9.53 10.63
C LYS A 518 8.70 9.65 10.25
N LYS A 519 8.38 10.78 9.62
CA LYS A 519 7.05 11.08 9.08
C LYS A 519 7.08 10.84 7.58
N THR A 520 6.09 10.10 7.09
CA THR A 520 5.90 9.77 5.68
C THR A 520 4.50 10.15 5.23
N PHE A 521 4.31 10.29 3.93
CA PHE A 521 3.02 10.61 3.35
C PHE A 521 2.60 9.46 2.45
N ASP A 522 1.40 8.93 2.67
CA ASP A 522 0.75 8.05 1.72
C ASP A 522 -0.24 8.86 0.89
N TYR A 523 -0.03 8.85 -0.43
CA TYR A 523 -0.83 9.56 -1.42
C TYR A 523 -1.97 8.71 -1.98
N GLN A 524 -2.04 7.42 -1.64
CA GLN A 524 -3.00 6.46 -2.18
C GLN A 524 -4.04 6.00 -1.15
N SER A 525 -4.02 6.56 0.05
CA SER A 525 -4.95 6.22 1.13
C SER A 525 -6.40 6.63 0.85
N LEU A 526 -7.35 5.92 1.47
CA LEU A 526 -8.78 6.16 1.36
C LEU A 526 -9.33 6.76 2.66
N CYS A 527 -9.85 7.98 2.60
CA CYS A 527 -10.48 8.64 3.73
C CYS A 527 -11.98 8.74 3.55
N ASP A 528 -12.68 8.79 4.69
CA ASP A 528 -14.07 9.23 4.68
C ASP A 528 -14.12 10.72 4.27
N PRO A 529 -15.04 11.09 3.36
CA PRO A 529 -15.20 12.48 2.97
C PRO A 529 -15.57 13.29 4.21
N GLU A 530 -14.85 14.39 4.42
CA GLU A 530 -15.26 15.33 5.46
C GLU A 530 -16.63 15.86 5.07
N LYS A 531 -17.57 15.78 6.02
CA LYS A 531 -18.76 16.62 5.94
C LYS A 531 -18.25 18.04 6.07
N GLU A 532 -17.90 18.67 4.94
CA GLU A 532 -17.76 20.12 4.90
C GLU A 532 -19.04 20.65 5.52
N ILE A 533 -18.91 21.25 6.71
CA ILE A 533 -19.95 22.09 7.26
C ILE A 533 -19.95 23.27 6.32
N LYS A 534 -20.62 23.13 5.17
CA LYS A 534 -20.88 24.21 4.23
C LYS A 534 -21.52 25.27 5.09
N GLY A 535 -20.71 26.28 5.47
CA GLY A 535 -21.13 27.36 6.33
C GLY A 535 -22.45 27.84 5.79
N ALA A 536 -23.48 27.75 6.62
CA ALA A 536 -24.88 27.74 6.22
C ALA A 536 -25.21 28.83 5.19
N ALA A 537 -25.10 28.49 3.89
CA ALA A 537 -25.87 29.14 2.87
C ALA A 537 -27.28 28.59 3.07
N GLY A 538 -28.04 29.21 3.98
CA GLY A 538 -29.42 28.85 4.24
C GLY A 538 -30.19 28.67 2.93
N LEU A 539 -31.07 27.68 2.88
CA LEU A 539 -31.95 27.39 1.75
C LEU A 539 -32.50 28.71 1.18
N ARG A 540 -31.95 29.18 0.06
CA ARG A 540 -32.52 30.32 -0.66
C ARG A 540 -33.80 29.80 -1.29
N SER A 541 -34.91 30.14 -0.64
CA SER A 541 -36.32 29.81 -0.92
C SER A 541 -36.82 28.52 -0.25
N VAL A 542 -37.70 28.72 0.73
CA VAL A 542 -38.68 27.72 1.16
C VAL A 542 -39.71 27.64 0.03
N TYR A 543 -39.79 26.50 -0.65
CA TYR A 543 -40.84 26.22 -1.60
C TYR A 543 -42.17 26.09 -0.84
N VAL A 544 -43.08 27.05 -1.04
CA VAL A 544 -44.45 26.96 -0.54
C VAL A 544 -45.24 26.15 -1.58
N PRO A 545 -45.71 24.93 -1.26
CA PRO A 545 -46.42 24.10 -2.21
C PRO A 545 -47.71 24.80 -2.66
N THR A 546 -47.95 24.82 -3.97
CA THR A 546 -49.19 25.35 -4.52
C THR A 546 -50.30 24.28 -4.44
N ILE A 547 -51.56 24.70 -4.56
CA ILE A 547 -52.71 23.77 -4.53
C ILE A 547 -52.60 22.70 -5.65
N ALA A 548 -51.89 22.99 -6.74
CA ALA A 548 -51.61 22.03 -7.80
C ALA A 548 -50.63 20.91 -7.36
N ASP A 549 -49.67 21.21 -6.47
CA ASP A 549 -48.71 20.21 -5.95
C ASP A 549 -49.36 19.26 -4.93
N ILE A 550 -50.34 19.76 -4.18
CA ILE A 550 -51.16 18.97 -3.25
C ILE A 550 -52.08 18.00 -4.01
N LEU A 551 -52.54 18.39 -5.21
CA LEU A 551 -53.36 17.52 -6.06
C LEU A 551 -52.53 16.44 -6.79
N ASN A 552 -51.22 16.66 -6.97
CA ASN A 552 -50.30 15.66 -7.53
C ASN A 552 -49.89 14.57 -6.53
N LEU A 553 -50.02 14.78 -5.22
CA LEU A 553 -49.82 13.73 -4.20
C LEU A 553 -50.74 12.53 -4.42
N GLY A 554 -51.95 12.74 -4.95
CA GLY A 554 -52.85 11.66 -5.33
C GLY A 554 -52.30 10.79 -6.45
N TRP A 555 -51.66 11.39 -7.46
CA TRP A 555 -51.00 10.66 -8.55
C TRP A 555 -49.73 9.94 -8.09
N PHE A 556 -48.90 10.57 -7.25
CA PHE A 556 -47.72 9.91 -6.70
C PHE A 556 -48.09 8.77 -5.76
N ALA A 557 -49.14 8.91 -4.96
CA ALA A 557 -49.64 7.83 -4.10
C ALA A 557 -50.22 6.67 -4.92
N THR A 558 -50.95 6.94 -6.01
CA THR A 558 -51.46 5.87 -6.88
C THR A 558 -50.35 5.21 -7.68
N ALA A 559 -49.35 5.95 -8.17
CA ALA A 559 -48.18 5.38 -8.82
C ALA A 559 -47.34 4.53 -7.86
N ALA A 560 -47.15 4.99 -6.62
CA ALA A 560 -46.45 4.23 -5.58
C ALA A 560 -47.23 2.95 -5.20
N ALA A 561 -48.55 3.05 -5.01
CA ALA A 561 -49.40 1.90 -4.74
C ALA A 561 -49.39 0.88 -5.90
N TRP A 562 -49.40 1.36 -7.15
CA TRP A 562 -49.27 0.51 -8.34
C TRP A 562 -47.90 -0.17 -8.43
N SER A 563 -46.81 0.54 -8.09
CA SER A 563 -45.47 -0.04 -8.05
C SER A 563 -45.38 -1.13 -6.97
N ILE A 564 -45.90 -0.88 -5.78
CA ILE A 564 -45.91 -1.88 -4.68
C ILE A 564 -46.74 -3.10 -5.07
N LEU A 565 -47.91 -2.91 -5.68
CA LEU A 565 -48.76 -3.99 -6.16
C LEU A 565 -48.07 -4.82 -7.26
N GLN A 566 -47.37 -4.14 -8.18
CA GLN A 566 -46.60 -4.79 -9.23
C GLN A 566 -45.42 -5.59 -8.65
N GLN A 567 -44.71 -5.05 -7.66
CA GLN A 567 -43.66 -5.77 -6.93
C GLN A 567 -44.21 -7.00 -6.21
N LEU A 568 -45.40 -6.89 -5.60
CA LEU A 568 -46.06 -8.00 -4.90
C LEU A 568 -46.44 -9.14 -5.87
N LEU A 569 -46.96 -8.79 -7.05
CA LEU A 569 -47.30 -9.77 -8.10
C LEU A 569 -46.05 -10.44 -8.69
N VAL A 570 -44.96 -9.69 -8.89
CA VAL A 570 -43.68 -10.26 -9.35
C VAL A 570 -43.05 -11.17 -8.29
N SER A 571 -43.11 -10.80 -7.01
CA SER A 571 -42.62 -11.64 -5.90
C SER A 571 -43.39 -12.95 -5.73
N ILE A 572 -44.71 -12.96 -6.04
CA ILE A 572 -45.51 -14.20 -5.98
C ILE A 572 -45.23 -15.11 -7.19
N THR A 573 -44.93 -14.54 -8.36
CA THR A 573 -44.68 -15.30 -9.59
C THR A 573 -43.25 -15.82 -9.71
N PHE A 574 -42.28 -15.17 -9.05
CA PHE A 574 -40.87 -15.57 -9.03
C PHE A 574 -40.29 -15.52 -7.61
N PRO A 575 -40.54 -16.55 -6.77
CA PRO A 575 -40.12 -16.55 -5.36
C PRO A 575 -38.59 -16.52 -5.15
N ASN A 576 -37.79 -16.80 -6.18
CA ASN A 576 -36.32 -16.83 -6.09
C ASN A 576 -35.62 -15.56 -6.61
N PHE A 577 -36.35 -14.50 -7.00
CA PHE A 577 -35.72 -13.31 -7.59
C PHE A 577 -35.06 -12.38 -6.55
N LEU A 578 -35.46 -12.46 -5.27
CA LEU A 578 -34.91 -11.63 -4.19
C LEU A 578 -33.55 -12.12 -3.64
N ASN A 579 -33.13 -13.35 -3.96
CA ASN A 579 -31.80 -13.86 -3.58
C ASN A 579 -30.67 -13.42 -4.53
N ALA A 580 -30.96 -12.59 -5.54
CA ALA A 580 -29.98 -12.13 -6.53
C ALA A 580 -29.47 -10.69 -6.28
N ALA A 581 -29.82 -10.08 -5.14
CA ALA A 581 -29.40 -8.73 -4.79
C ALA A 581 -28.91 -8.65 -3.32
N GLU A 582 -28.03 -9.58 -2.92
CA GLU A 582 -27.00 -9.19 -1.95
C GLU A 582 -26.03 -8.28 -2.70
N ILE A 583 -26.25 -6.97 -2.55
CA ILE A 583 -25.25 -5.97 -2.91
C ILE A 583 -24.20 -6.09 -1.83
N ASP A 584 -23.00 -6.58 -2.18
CA ASP A 584 -21.82 -6.57 -1.30
C ASP A 584 -21.70 -5.19 -0.62
N GLU A 585 -21.96 -5.11 0.69
CA GLU A 585 -21.89 -3.87 1.46
C GLU A 585 -20.46 -3.27 1.42
N GLU A 586 -19.42 -4.10 1.32
CA GLU A 586 -18.02 -3.67 1.20
C GLU A 586 -17.72 -2.87 -0.08
N LEU A 587 -18.34 -3.24 -1.22
CA LEU A 587 -18.16 -2.51 -2.48
C LEU A 587 -18.86 -1.15 -2.43
N SER A 588 -19.93 -1.03 -1.63
CA SER A 588 -20.65 0.23 -1.46
C SER A 588 -19.90 1.21 -0.55
N ASP A 589 -19.24 0.72 0.50
CA ASP A 589 -18.41 1.54 1.40
C ASP A 589 -17.14 2.05 0.72
N ALA A 590 -16.48 1.21 -0.10
CA ALA A 590 -15.34 1.66 -0.90
C ALA A 590 -15.69 2.73 -1.95
N ARG A 591 -16.95 2.77 -2.41
CA ARG A 591 -17.46 3.82 -3.32
C ARG A 591 -17.79 5.14 -2.63
N LEU A 592 -17.89 5.16 -1.29
CA LEU A 592 -18.15 6.37 -0.50
C LEU A 592 -16.87 7.08 -0.05
N LYS A 593 -15.73 6.39 -0.05
CA LYS A 593 -14.44 6.95 0.37
C LYS A 593 -13.76 7.71 -0.76
N GLU A 594 -13.12 8.82 -0.40
CA GLU A 594 -12.35 9.65 -1.32
C GLU A 594 -10.85 9.39 -1.13
N VAL A 595 -10.08 9.51 -2.21
CA VAL A 595 -8.61 9.45 -2.14
C VAL A 595 -8.11 10.66 -1.36
N CYS A 596 -7.30 10.42 -0.34
CA CYS A 596 -6.73 11.44 0.52
C CYS A 596 -5.24 11.20 0.75
N ILE A 597 -4.59 12.19 1.36
CA ILE A 597 -3.21 12.06 1.82
C ILE A 597 -3.25 11.82 3.32
N THR A 598 -2.67 10.70 3.76
CA THR A 598 -2.42 10.43 5.17
C THR A 598 -0.96 10.69 5.50
N GLU A 599 -0.73 11.39 6.61
CA GLU A 599 0.56 11.44 7.26
C GLU A 599 0.68 10.23 8.18
N GLN A 600 1.76 9.49 8.03
CA GLN A 600 2.08 8.34 8.85
C GLN A 600 3.38 8.60 9.60
N THR A 601 3.43 8.19 10.86
CA THR A 601 4.65 8.30 11.67
C THR A 601 5.11 6.90 12.04
N GLN A 602 6.40 6.63 11.91
CA GLN A 602 6.99 5.37 12.34
C GLN A 602 8.18 5.64 13.26
N TYR A 603 8.29 4.84 14.32
CA TYR A 603 9.39 4.88 15.28
C TYR A 603 10.36 3.72 15.04
N TYR A 604 11.63 3.95 15.35
CA TYR A 604 12.69 2.96 15.25
C TYR A 604 13.85 3.31 16.19
N PHE A 605 14.75 2.35 16.41
CA PHE A 605 15.99 2.56 17.15
C PHE A 605 17.09 3.08 16.23
N GLU A 606 17.55 4.31 16.48
CA GLU A 606 18.70 4.89 15.77
C GLU A 606 20.03 4.62 16.50
N THR A 607 20.01 4.68 17.84
CA THR A 607 21.21 4.54 18.66
C THR A 607 21.43 3.11 19.16
N ASN A 608 22.69 2.67 19.17
CA ASN A 608 23.10 1.36 19.68
C ASN A 608 23.40 1.35 21.19
N ASN A 609 23.11 2.44 21.91
CA ASN A 609 23.30 2.49 23.36
C ASN A 609 22.35 1.52 24.04
N LEU A 610 22.86 0.78 25.04
CA LEU A 610 22.11 -0.27 25.72
C LEU A 610 21.18 0.29 26.81
N SER A 611 21.64 1.30 27.57
CA SER A 611 20.93 1.79 28.75
C SER A 611 20.67 3.29 28.70
N PHE A 612 19.47 3.70 29.07
CA PHE A 612 19.02 5.08 29.17
C PHE A 612 18.40 5.32 30.55
N ARG A 613 18.64 6.50 31.12
CA ARG A 613 18.11 6.94 32.42
C ARG A 613 17.67 8.38 32.30
N GLY A 614 16.55 8.72 32.91
CA GLY A 614 16.08 10.09 32.94
C GLY A 614 15.09 10.36 34.06
N THR A 615 14.96 11.64 34.37
CA THR A 615 13.93 12.19 35.26
C THR A 615 12.91 12.93 34.42
N ILE A 616 11.63 12.71 34.71
CA ILE A 616 10.50 13.42 34.15
C ILE A 616 10.03 14.38 35.22
N ASP A 617 10.32 15.66 35.01
CA ASP A 617 9.89 16.72 35.91
C ASP A 617 8.57 17.29 35.37
N CYS A 618 7.47 17.02 36.07
CA CYS A 618 6.25 17.79 35.92
C CYS A 618 6.18 18.82 37.04
N GLU A 619 5.45 19.91 36.84
CA GLU A 619 5.43 21.07 37.74
C GLU A 619 5.33 20.71 39.25
N ASN A 620 4.59 19.64 39.59
CA ASN A 620 4.36 19.20 40.97
C ASN A 620 4.93 17.82 41.33
N CYS A 621 5.59 17.11 40.43
CA CYS A 621 6.08 15.75 40.69
C CYS A 621 7.30 15.41 39.83
N THR A 622 8.07 14.44 40.29
CA THR A 622 9.17 13.88 39.50
C THR A 622 8.94 12.38 39.36
N ARG A 623 9.07 11.86 38.14
CA ARG A 623 9.05 10.42 37.84
C ARG A 623 10.40 10.01 37.30
N LEU A 624 11.00 8.98 37.88
CA LEU A 624 12.23 8.38 37.39
C LEU A 624 11.90 7.27 36.39
N TYR A 625 12.71 7.14 35.35
CA TYR A 625 12.65 5.98 34.46
C TYR A 625 14.05 5.46 34.12
N HIS A 626 14.11 4.15 33.91
CA HIS A 626 15.26 3.43 33.42
C HIS A 626 14.83 2.52 32.28
N ALA A 627 15.45 2.69 31.12
CA ALA A 627 15.23 1.85 29.95
C ALA A 627 16.51 1.08 29.60
N GLU A 628 16.39 -0.22 29.33
CA GLU A 628 17.49 -1.10 28.95
C GLU A 628 17.08 -1.99 27.76
N LYS A 629 17.87 -1.93 26.68
CA LYS A 629 17.65 -2.77 25.49
C LYS A 629 18.09 -4.19 25.77
N LEU A 630 17.23 -5.16 25.47
CA LEU A 630 17.55 -6.57 25.66
C LEU A 630 18.52 -7.05 24.56
N PRO A 631 19.58 -7.80 24.91
CA PRO A 631 20.54 -8.27 23.92
C PRO A 631 19.90 -9.31 22.99
N ASN A 632 20.28 -9.28 21.71
CA ASN A 632 19.83 -10.20 20.65
C ASN A 632 18.33 -10.15 20.29
N THR A 633 17.59 -9.12 20.72
CA THR A 633 16.18 -8.92 20.39
C THR A 633 15.91 -7.46 20.00
N ASN A 634 14.71 -7.18 19.46
CA ASN A 634 14.21 -5.81 19.22
C ASN A 634 13.47 -5.21 20.43
N LEU A 635 13.58 -5.80 21.62
CA LEU A 635 12.83 -5.36 22.79
C LEU A 635 13.62 -4.40 23.66
N VAL A 636 12.92 -3.42 24.23
CA VAL A 636 13.41 -2.56 25.30
C VAL A 636 12.58 -2.77 26.56
N PHE A 637 13.27 -2.96 27.68
CA PHE A 637 12.68 -3.08 28.99
C PHE A 637 12.73 -1.74 29.71
N ILE A 638 11.59 -1.27 30.20
CA ILE A 638 11.46 0.03 30.84
C ILE A 638 10.84 -0.16 32.21
N ILE A 639 11.51 0.40 33.22
CA ILE A 639 11.02 0.54 34.58
C ILE A 639 10.80 2.02 34.83
N SER A 640 9.63 2.39 35.30
CA SER A 640 9.30 3.78 35.66
C SER A 640 8.45 3.85 36.91
N ASP A 641 8.48 5.00 37.58
CA ASP A 641 7.53 5.27 38.66
C ASP A 641 6.10 5.25 38.09
N ALA A 642 5.18 4.66 38.85
CA ALA A 642 3.82 4.42 38.42
C ALA A 642 3.11 5.71 37.98
N LYS A 643 2.39 5.66 36.85
CA LYS A 643 1.66 6.84 36.33
C LYS A 643 0.71 7.46 37.36
N LEU A 644 0.04 6.63 38.15
CA LEU A 644 -0.89 7.06 39.20
C LEU A 644 -0.25 7.93 40.30
N THR A 645 1.07 7.84 40.48
CA THR A 645 1.78 8.66 41.47
C THR A 645 1.82 10.14 41.06
N CYS A 646 1.64 10.44 39.78
CA CYS A 646 1.55 11.80 39.29
C CYS A 646 0.51 11.99 38.17
N SER A 647 -0.66 12.48 38.56
CA SER A 647 -1.78 12.79 37.68
C SER A 647 -1.77 14.18 37.06
N SER A 648 -0.78 15.02 37.37
CA SER A 648 -0.72 16.42 36.90
C SER A 648 -0.08 16.61 35.51
N CYS A 649 0.40 15.51 34.90
CA CYS A 649 1.18 15.53 33.66
C CYS A 649 0.32 15.17 32.43
N ASP A 650 -0.66 15.99 32.06
CA ASP A 650 -1.45 15.73 30.86
C ASP A 650 -0.85 16.45 29.64
N THR A 651 0.03 15.75 28.93
CA THR A 651 0.47 16.14 27.57
C THR A 651 -0.49 15.58 26.53
N LYS A 652 -0.57 16.21 25.35
CA LYS A 652 -1.33 15.66 24.22
C LYS A 652 -0.86 14.23 23.91
N PRO A 653 -1.77 13.27 23.68
CA PRO A 653 -1.40 11.90 23.34
C PRO A 653 -0.59 11.90 22.04
N LEU A 654 0.51 11.14 22.03
CA LEU A 654 1.28 10.88 20.82
C LEU A 654 0.60 9.69 20.12
N ILE A 655 0.06 9.94 18.94
CA ILE A 655 -0.69 8.93 18.18
C ILE A 655 0.17 8.52 16.99
N GLN A 656 0.32 7.21 16.81
CA GLN A 656 1.00 6.60 15.67
C GLN A 656 -0.04 5.91 14.77
N ASP A 657 -0.99 6.70 14.28
CA ASP A 657 -2.04 6.25 13.35
C ASP A 657 -2.00 7.14 12.11
N GLU A 658 -2.63 6.67 11.03
CA GLU A 658 -2.78 7.45 9.80
C GLU A 658 -3.63 8.69 10.06
N GLN A 659 -3.04 9.88 9.86
CA GLN A 659 -3.74 11.14 10.05
C GLN A 659 -3.96 11.84 8.72
N LYS A 660 -5.20 12.19 8.41
CA LYS A 660 -5.51 12.97 7.20
C LYS A 660 -4.79 14.32 7.24
N CYS A 661 -4.05 14.62 6.19
CA CYS A 661 -3.40 15.92 6.02
C CYS A 661 -4.43 17.01 5.68
N ILE A 662 -4.77 17.87 6.65
CA ILE A 662 -5.74 18.98 6.47
C ILE A 662 -5.14 20.16 5.67
N LEU A 663 -3.82 20.24 5.52
CA LEU A 663 -3.12 21.43 5.04
C LEU A 663 -2.89 21.52 3.52
N LEU A 664 -3.31 20.53 2.72
CA LEU A 664 -3.16 20.58 1.27
C LEU A 664 -4.51 20.32 0.59
N PRO A 665 -5.17 21.35 0.03
CA PRO A 665 -6.22 21.08 -0.94
C PRO A 665 -5.58 20.27 -2.08
N SER A 666 -6.25 19.19 -2.49
CA SER A 666 -5.78 18.19 -3.47
C SER A 666 -5.31 18.79 -4.80
N THR A 667 -5.63 20.07 -5.07
CA THR A 667 -5.22 20.84 -6.25
C THR A 667 -3.80 21.41 -6.19
N ALA A 668 -3.11 21.39 -5.05
CA ALA A 668 -1.81 22.07 -4.86
C ALA A 668 -0.56 21.21 -5.18
N ILE A 669 -0.71 19.92 -5.46
CA ILE A 669 0.42 18.98 -5.59
C ILE A 669 1.16 19.13 -6.92
N ILE A 670 0.51 19.65 -7.96
CA ILE A 670 1.06 19.70 -9.32
C ILE A 670 2.18 20.76 -9.49
N TRP A 671 2.33 21.72 -8.57
CA TRP A 671 3.18 22.91 -8.82
C TRP A 671 4.42 23.09 -7.93
N ARG A 672 4.73 22.16 -7.01
CA ARG A 672 5.78 22.42 -6.00
C ARG A 672 7.18 21.89 -6.32
N ARG A 673 7.38 21.09 -7.37
CA ARG A 673 8.68 20.44 -7.63
C ARG A 673 9.06 20.28 -9.12
N THR A 674 8.63 21.21 -9.98
CA THR A 674 9.21 21.37 -11.35
C THR A 674 10.36 22.35 -11.35
#